data_AF-R5YEK1-F1
#
_entry.id   AF-R5YEK1-F1
#
_cell.length_a   1.000
_cell.length_b   1.000
_cell.length_c   1.000
_cell.angle_alpha   90.00
_cell.angle_beta   90.00
_cell.angle_gamma   90.00
#
_symmetry.space_group_name_H-M   'P 1'
#
loop_
_entity.id
_entity.type
_entity.pdbx_description
1 polymer ?
#
loop_
_entity_poly.entity_id
_entity_poly.type
_entity_poly.pdbx_seq_one_letter_code
_entity_poly.pdbx_strand_id
1 'polypeptide(L)'
;MSGIVLKITIEDTHPPVWRRLVVPENMSFYDLHRVIQLVFGWEDMHMHIFEAPQNRFEIVVNSKDAYTEFFMEKKLPVSAVAEHENWIRYVYDMGDDWRHKVVFEKVLQDYEKDFATLMKAKGNNFVEDSGGIWGEEQVSGSYDAVSVNAQLEQMHFADIRLAEKDRKKLEQIYVMQQMDKEIKEMLKHAVSRPAYYNEIVPENRNYISKQSDSQADMEIFAWRQFCGEDEKGAICKMAPRKMSREILARLSDEELQNLEYALYIDEENVTDQSKEERILNMFQKHPEYYFCVLNETDMQEIEKVQLFEYNQKNEMNAETVEKGIALGLWHMQIPEKTQASYLFPAIDFEQRLENLQNADWKNQIMNMQDFSDKLRKILLAYAVIEQNVFYDIFEKQWNMKIGKQEFLRLVYLNGLIAGKYEIHAWQSTGERFICVPGLDVDAILSQRMLYAADLSYKQFTKKELLKYSQPLYELEPQWEGVEKIARSFLWVPQEAMEAFIVACYQDICSGNGIHAVLEHMGIYETDLPLLHSCGLWKILMRFIMETRLPMLNGYSRLEYQNMTGEDAFSMGVFQKDQLEDDVETETPLYAMPGSVQEMIYHALSDHRGADQIQTLEQVTRKLKIHNNELDVLTAMACAENEKYTKACNILDDVADRTEDPSVISTIDILSEQAERILENNAYFGEPFMGIQKEMPYQREAPKVGRNDPCPCGSGKKYKKCCGK
;
A
#
# COMPACT_ATOMS: atom_id res chain seq x y z
N MET A 1 33.07 -13.31 -34.55
CA MET A 1 32.38 -13.05 -33.26
C MET A 1 32.18 -11.55 -33.16
N SER A 2 31.16 -11.09 -32.46
CA SER A 2 31.00 -9.65 -32.27
C SER A 2 31.83 -9.19 -31.07
N GLY A 3 32.18 -7.92 -31.04
CA GLY A 3 32.86 -7.28 -29.93
C GLY A 3 32.00 -6.17 -29.35
N ILE A 4 32.12 -5.90 -28.05
CA ILE A 4 31.40 -4.83 -27.37
C ILE A 4 32.39 -3.70 -27.08
N VAL A 5 32.04 -2.48 -27.50
CA VAL A 5 32.82 -1.29 -27.17
C VAL A 5 32.42 -0.83 -25.78
N LEU A 6 33.39 -0.81 -24.86
CA LEU A 6 33.22 -0.36 -23.49
C LEU A 6 33.95 0.96 -23.27
N LYS A 7 33.36 1.86 -22.48
CA LYS A 7 34.08 2.99 -21.89
C LYS A 7 34.06 2.87 -20.37
N ILE A 8 35.23 2.73 -19.77
CA ILE A 8 35.41 2.54 -18.33
C ILE A 8 35.99 3.82 -17.76
N THR A 9 35.29 4.45 -16.82
CA THR A 9 35.67 5.74 -16.23
C THR A 9 35.75 5.60 -14.72
N ILE A 10 36.82 6.07 -14.08
CA ILE A 10 36.87 6.15 -12.62
C ILE A 10 35.97 7.32 -12.20
N GLU A 11 34.99 7.05 -11.34
CA GLU A 11 34.04 8.04 -10.85
C GLU A 11 34.77 9.15 -10.05
N ASP A 12 34.19 10.35 -9.98
CA ASP A 12 34.67 11.50 -9.20
C ASP A 12 36.11 12.03 -9.46
N THR A 13 36.80 11.55 -10.51
CA THR A 13 38.14 12.04 -10.90
C THR A 13 38.11 13.35 -11.72
N HIS A 14 39.00 14.30 -11.39
CA HIS A 14 39.16 15.57 -12.10
C HIS A 14 40.66 15.89 -12.35
N PRO A 15 41.17 15.89 -13.59
CA PRO A 15 40.48 15.61 -14.85
C PRO A 15 40.06 14.13 -14.98
N PRO A 16 39.04 13.82 -15.81
CA PRO A 16 38.47 12.48 -15.87
C PRO A 16 39.46 11.45 -16.39
N VAL A 17 39.61 10.34 -15.66
CA VAL A 17 40.43 9.18 -16.04
C VAL A 17 39.54 8.09 -16.63
N TRP A 18 39.81 7.69 -17.88
CA TRP A 18 39.00 6.67 -18.57
C TRP A 18 39.77 5.88 -19.63
N ARG A 19 39.25 4.68 -19.93
CA ARG A 19 39.72 3.75 -20.97
C ARG A 19 38.56 3.38 -21.88
N ARG A 20 38.78 3.35 -23.19
CA ARG A 20 37.81 2.84 -24.17
C ARG A 20 38.38 1.62 -24.87
N LEU A 21 37.67 0.51 -24.76
CA LEU A 21 38.11 -0.84 -25.13
C LEU A 21 37.10 -1.44 -26.10
N VAL A 22 37.54 -2.41 -26.91
CA VAL A 22 36.65 -3.42 -27.51
C VAL A 22 36.96 -4.75 -26.85
N VAL A 23 35.93 -5.46 -26.42
CA VAL A 23 36.05 -6.78 -25.79
C VAL A 23 35.27 -7.84 -26.57
N PRO A 24 35.66 -9.13 -26.55
CA PRO A 24 34.82 -10.20 -27.09
C PRO A 24 33.46 -10.26 -26.37
N GLU A 25 32.35 -10.36 -27.11
CA GLU A 25 31.00 -10.20 -26.52
C GLU A 25 30.66 -11.25 -25.44
N ASN A 26 31.14 -12.49 -25.61
CA ASN A 26 30.86 -13.60 -24.70
C ASN A 26 32.00 -13.91 -23.72
N MET A 27 32.91 -12.95 -23.49
CA MET A 27 33.85 -13.10 -22.37
C MET A 27 33.09 -13.04 -21.04
N SER A 28 33.64 -13.66 -20.00
CA SER A 28 33.04 -13.62 -18.66
C SER A 28 33.28 -12.29 -17.96
N PHE A 29 32.45 -11.95 -16.97
CA PHE A 29 32.72 -10.79 -16.10
C PHE A 29 34.00 -10.96 -15.27
N TYR A 30 34.41 -12.20 -14.98
CA TYR A 30 35.73 -12.49 -14.38
C TYR A 30 36.88 -12.08 -15.32
N ASP A 31 36.75 -12.37 -16.61
CA ASP A 31 37.75 -11.95 -17.59
C ASP A 31 37.72 -10.42 -17.79
N LEU A 32 36.54 -9.80 -17.69
CA LEU A 32 36.41 -8.35 -17.77
C LEU A 32 37.11 -7.67 -16.58
N HIS A 33 36.98 -8.22 -15.37
CA HIS A 33 37.75 -7.80 -14.19
C HIS A 33 39.25 -7.80 -14.48
N ARG A 34 39.80 -8.90 -15.03
CA ARG A 34 41.24 -8.98 -15.38
C ARG A 34 41.66 -7.94 -16.42
N VAL A 35 40.79 -7.64 -17.39
CA VAL A 35 41.04 -6.56 -18.36
C VAL A 35 41.07 -5.20 -17.67
N ILE A 36 40.14 -4.93 -16.74
CA ILE A 36 40.08 -3.68 -15.98
C ILE A 36 41.37 -3.49 -15.16
N GLN A 37 41.79 -4.52 -14.42
CA GLN A 37 43.03 -4.52 -13.64
C GLN A 37 44.24 -4.14 -14.52
N LEU A 38 44.38 -4.76 -15.70
CA LEU A 38 45.49 -4.45 -16.60
C LEU A 38 45.45 -3.01 -17.14
N VAL A 39 44.29 -2.52 -17.57
CA VAL A 39 44.20 -1.19 -18.24
C VAL A 39 44.28 -0.02 -17.27
N PHE A 40 44.06 -0.26 -15.97
CA PHE A 40 44.27 0.68 -14.88
C PHE A 40 45.54 0.37 -14.06
N GLY A 41 46.29 -0.68 -14.39
CA GLY A 41 47.60 -0.98 -13.82
C GLY A 41 47.54 -1.38 -12.34
N TRP A 42 46.55 -2.17 -11.97
CA TRP A 42 46.38 -2.74 -10.63
C TRP A 42 46.77 -4.22 -10.60
N GLU A 43 47.07 -4.72 -9.39
CA GLU A 43 47.70 -6.01 -9.13
C GLU A 43 46.72 -7.09 -8.67
N ASP A 44 45.41 -6.81 -8.65
CA ASP A 44 44.35 -7.75 -8.23
C ASP A 44 44.51 -8.24 -6.78
N MET A 45 44.92 -7.35 -5.86
CA MET A 45 45.18 -7.68 -4.46
C MET A 45 43.95 -7.61 -3.55
N HIS A 46 42.87 -6.96 -4.01
CA HIS A 46 41.66 -6.70 -3.22
C HIS A 46 40.39 -7.33 -3.81
N MET A 47 39.31 -7.32 -3.02
CA MET A 47 38.00 -7.79 -3.47
C MET A 47 37.36 -6.84 -4.49
N HIS A 48 36.53 -7.39 -5.37
CA HIS A 48 35.75 -6.63 -6.34
C HIS A 48 34.31 -7.14 -6.46
N ILE A 49 33.44 -6.26 -6.96
CA ILE A 49 32.06 -6.59 -7.33
C ILE A 49 31.65 -5.78 -8.56
N PHE A 50 30.72 -6.31 -9.36
CA PHE A 50 29.99 -5.49 -10.32
C PHE A 50 28.54 -5.30 -9.87
N GLU A 51 28.03 -4.09 -9.98
CA GLU A 51 26.68 -3.72 -9.56
C GLU A 51 25.89 -3.21 -10.75
N ALA A 52 24.77 -3.85 -11.05
CA ALA A 52 23.82 -3.33 -12.01
C ALA A 52 23.17 -2.04 -11.49
N PRO A 53 22.83 -1.07 -12.36
CA PRO A 53 22.21 0.17 -11.95
C PRO A 53 20.94 -0.07 -11.11
N GLN A 54 20.67 0.79 -10.13
CA GLN A 54 19.52 0.67 -9.22
C GLN A 54 19.55 -0.59 -8.31
N ASN A 55 20.73 -1.15 -8.03
CA ASN A 55 20.90 -2.34 -7.20
C ASN A 55 20.09 -3.56 -7.68
N ARG A 56 19.89 -3.67 -9.00
CA ARG A 56 19.09 -4.76 -9.63
C ARG A 56 19.63 -6.14 -9.33
N PHE A 57 20.94 -6.28 -9.46
CA PHE A 57 21.68 -7.49 -9.13
C PHE A 57 23.16 -7.18 -9.04
N GLU A 58 23.88 -8.11 -8.43
CA GLU A 58 25.33 -8.09 -8.29
C GLU A 58 25.97 -9.23 -9.08
N ILE A 59 27.20 -9.01 -9.55
CA ILE A 59 28.02 -10.05 -10.18
C ILE A 59 29.22 -10.29 -9.27
N VAL A 60 29.25 -11.46 -8.65
CA VAL A 60 30.14 -11.77 -7.51
C VAL A 60 31.03 -12.98 -7.79
N VAL A 61 32.17 -13.00 -7.10
CA VAL A 61 33.10 -14.14 -7.07
C VAL A 61 32.51 -15.30 -6.25
N ASN A 62 31.88 -14.97 -5.11
CA ASN A 62 31.27 -15.91 -4.19
C ASN A 62 29.85 -15.44 -3.83
N SER A 63 28.90 -16.37 -3.82
CA SER A 63 27.50 -16.07 -3.48
C SER A 63 27.31 -15.49 -2.07
N LYS A 64 28.29 -15.66 -1.18
CA LYS A 64 28.27 -15.10 0.17
C LYS A 64 28.55 -13.60 0.22
N ASP A 65 29.11 -13.05 -0.84
CA ASP A 65 29.49 -11.63 -0.93
C ASP A 65 28.34 -10.79 -1.50
N ALA A 66 27.24 -11.44 -1.93
CA ALA A 66 26.08 -10.78 -2.50
C ALA A 66 25.09 -10.28 -1.44
N TYR A 67 24.65 -9.04 -1.59
CA TYR A 67 23.59 -8.44 -0.77
C TYR A 67 22.22 -8.46 -1.46
N THR A 68 22.21 -8.63 -2.78
CA THR A 68 21.01 -8.63 -3.63
C THR A 68 20.95 -9.91 -4.48
N GLU A 69 20.02 -9.96 -5.45
CA GLU A 69 20.05 -11.00 -6.47
C GLU A 69 21.41 -11.03 -7.17
N PHE A 70 21.97 -12.21 -7.42
CA PHE A 70 23.34 -12.29 -7.91
C PHE A 70 23.54 -13.28 -9.05
N PHE A 71 24.65 -13.05 -9.78
CA PHE A 71 25.22 -13.94 -10.77
C PHE A 71 26.69 -14.21 -10.48
N MET A 72 27.16 -15.40 -10.84
CA MET A 72 28.57 -15.76 -10.68
C MET A 72 29.38 -15.20 -11.86
N GLU A 73 30.41 -14.39 -11.59
CA GLU A 73 31.21 -13.68 -12.62
C GLU A 73 31.81 -14.58 -13.71
N LYS A 74 32.14 -15.84 -13.39
CA LYS A 74 32.71 -16.83 -14.31
C LYS A 74 31.68 -17.45 -15.25
N LYS A 75 30.38 -17.25 -14.99
CA LYS A 75 29.27 -17.89 -15.70
C LYS A 75 28.40 -16.91 -16.48
N LEU A 76 28.54 -15.61 -16.22
CA LEU A 76 27.77 -14.56 -16.88
C LEU A 76 28.61 -13.92 -18.00
N PRO A 77 28.19 -14.02 -19.28
CA PRO A 77 28.85 -13.30 -20.37
C PRO A 77 28.52 -11.81 -20.35
N VAL A 78 29.45 -10.98 -20.83
CA VAL A 78 29.27 -9.52 -20.92
C VAL A 78 28.08 -9.14 -21.82
N SER A 79 27.88 -9.86 -22.92
CA SER A 79 26.75 -9.69 -23.85
C SER A 79 25.39 -9.77 -23.15
N ALA A 80 25.20 -10.72 -22.24
CA ALA A 80 23.93 -10.89 -21.53
C ALA A 80 23.52 -9.66 -20.71
N VAL A 81 24.48 -8.91 -20.17
CA VAL A 81 24.18 -7.66 -19.45
C VAL A 81 24.06 -6.49 -20.42
N ALA A 82 24.93 -6.41 -21.44
CA ALA A 82 24.93 -5.34 -22.43
C ALA A 82 23.66 -5.30 -23.30
N GLU A 83 22.92 -6.41 -23.42
CA GLU A 83 21.62 -6.47 -24.09
C GLU A 83 20.52 -5.69 -23.35
N HIS A 84 20.65 -5.52 -22.03
CA HIS A 84 19.63 -4.92 -21.18
C HIS A 84 20.09 -3.63 -20.47
N GLU A 85 21.40 -3.48 -20.24
CA GLU A 85 21.99 -2.34 -19.55
C GLU A 85 22.86 -1.49 -20.47
N ASN A 86 22.76 -0.17 -20.28
CA ASN A 86 23.69 0.77 -20.93
C ASN A 86 24.99 0.93 -20.15
N TRP A 87 25.02 0.57 -18.86
CA TRP A 87 26.22 0.64 -18.03
C TRP A 87 26.11 -0.26 -16.79
N ILE A 88 27.25 -0.57 -16.17
CA ILE A 88 27.37 -1.26 -14.89
C ILE A 88 28.47 -0.59 -14.05
N ARG A 89 28.39 -0.67 -12.72
CA ARG A 89 29.49 -0.23 -11.85
C ARG A 89 30.43 -1.41 -11.57
N TYR A 90 31.72 -1.15 -11.56
CA TYR A 90 32.74 -2.05 -11.04
C TYR A 90 33.40 -1.38 -9.83
N VAL A 91 33.27 -2.00 -8.66
CA VAL A 91 33.87 -1.52 -7.41
C VAL A 91 35.05 -2.43 -7.08
N TYR A 92 36.21 -1.83 -6.84
CA TYR A 92 37.45 -2.51 -6.50
C TYR A 92 38.01 -1.95 -5.20
N ASP A 93 38.50 -2.83 -4.34
CA ASP A 93 38.97 -2.52 -2.99
C ASP A 93 37.87 -1.89 -2.12
N MET A 94 37.19 -2.71 -1.33
CA MET A 94 36.09 -2.27 -0.45
C MET A 94 36.57 -1.35 0.70
N GLY A 95 37.89 -1.21 0.92
CA GLY A 95 38.47 -0.26 1.85
C GLY A 95 38.60 1.13 1.22
N ASP A 96 39.23 1.20 0.06
CA ASP A 96 39.49 2.45 -0.68
C ASP A 96 38.33 2.90 -1.59
N ASP A 97 37.37 2.00 -1.87
CA ASP A 97 36.13 2.22 -2.61
C ASP A 97 36.33 2.78 -4.03
N TRP A 98 37.19 2.11 -4.83
CA TRP A 98 37.43 2.52 -6.21
C TRP A 98 36.28 2.14 -7.14
N ARG A 99 35.47 3.14 -7.50
CA ARG A 99 34.29 2.96 -8.35
C ARG A 99 34.56 3.29 -9.81
N HIS A 100 34.22 2.37 -10.70
CA HIS A 100 34.33 2.53 -12.14
C HIS A 100 32.97 2.40 -12.79
N LYS A 101 32.63 3.39 -13.60
CA LYS A 101 31.48 3.32 -14.48
C LYS A 101 31.88 2.67 -15.80
N VAL A 102 31.40 1.45 -16.05
CA VAL A 102 31.59 0.68 -17.29
C VAL A 102 30.38 0.91 -18.18
N VAL A 103 30.53 1.68 -19.26
CA VAL A 103 29.46 2.01 -20.21
C VAL A 103 29.56 1.11 -21.45
N PHE A 104 28.46 0.45 -21.81
CA PHE A 104 28.31 -0.34 -23.04
C PHE A 104 27.93 0.61 -24.19
N GLU A 105 28.87 0.93 -25.10
CA GLU A 105 28.66 1.96 -26.12
C GLU A 105 28.01 1.43 -27.40
N LYS A 106 28.48 0.28 -27.92
CA LYS A 106 27.94 -0.37 -29.13
C LYS A 106 28.51 -1.76 -29.36
N VAL A 107 27.82 -2.57 -30.16
CA VAL A 107 28.30 -3.85 -30.67
C VAL A 107 28.99 -3.66 -32.04
N LEU A 108 30.11 -4.32 -32.24
CA LEU A 108 30.89 -4.40 -33.49
C LEU A 108 30.79 -5.82 -34.04
N GLN A 109 30.12 -5.99 -35.18
CA GLN A 109 29.89 -7.33 -35.76
C GLN A 109 31.17 -8.00 -36.30
N ASP A 110 32.19 -7.22 -36.65
CA ASP A 110 33.43 -7.69 -37.32
C ASP A 110 34.64 -7.78 -36.37
N TYR A 111 34.44 -8.11 -35.09
CA TYR A 111 35.53 -8.24 -34.11
C TYR A 111 35.97 -9.70 -33.93
N GLU A 112 36.84 -10.18 -34.82
CA GLU A 112 37.28 -11.59 -34.85
C GLU A 112 38.34 -11.97 -33.81
N LYS A 113 38.69 -11.06 -32.89
CA LYS A 113 39.70 -11.29 -31.86
C LYS A 113 39.06 -11.91 -30.61
N ASP A 114 39.76 -12.83 -29.97
CA ASP A 114 39.41 -13.45 -28.68
C ASP A 114 40.05 -12.76 -27.47
N PHE A 115 40.62 -11.56 -27.69
CA PHE A 115 41.23 -10.72 -26.68
C PHE A 115 40.71 -9.28 -26.78
N ALA A 116 40.93 -8.46 -25.75
CA ALA A 116 40.47 -7.07 -25.70
C ALA A 116 41.44 -6.12 -26.42
N THR A 117 40.94 -5.02 -27.02
CA THR A 117 41.79 -4.00 -27.67
C THR A 117 41.50 -2.62 -27.08
N LEU A 118 42.51 -1.93 -26.54
CA LEU A 118 42.43 -0.53 -26.11
C LEU A 118 42.42 0.40 -27.32
N MET A 119 41.32 1.13 -27.47
CA MET A 119 41.12 2.09 -28.56
C MET A 119 41.62 3.49 -28.20
N LYS A 120 41.28 3.96 -26.98
CA LYS A 120 41.57 5.32 -26.52
C LYS A 120 41.69 5.34 -25.00
N ALA A 121 42.51 6.24 -24.46
CA ALA A 121 42.66 6.47 -23.03
C ALA A 121 42.81 7.96 -22.72
N LYS A 122 42.47 8.36 -21.50
CA LYS A 122 42.73 9.69 -20.94
C LYS A 122 43.06 9.57 -19.44
N GLY A 123 44.04 10.34 -18.98
CA GLY A 123 44.50 10.33 -17.60
C GLY A 123 45.45 9.17 -17.30
N ASN A 124 46.41 9.40 -16.41
CA ASN A 124 47.32 8.36 -15.90
C ASN A 124 46.59 7.44 -14.90
N ASN A 125 47.21 6.34 -14.50
CA ASN A 125 46.61 5.46 -13.49
C ASN A 125 46.84 6.01 -12.08
N PHE A 126 46.03 5.55 -11.13
CA PHE A 126 46.31 5.72 -9.71
C PHE A 126 47.15 4.54 -9.21
N VAL A 127 47.97 4.78 -8.20
CA VAL A 127 48.71 3.72 -7.49
C VAL A 127 47.72 2.97 -6.60
N GLU A 128 47.86 1.65 -6.50
CA GLU A 128 47.10 0.80 -5.59
C GLU A 128 47.37 1.19 -4.12
N ASP A 129 46.41 1.00 -3.22
CA ASP A 129 46.47 1.41 -1.81
C ASP A 129 46.69 2.93 -1.57
N SER A 130 46.28 3.80 -2.51
CA SER A 130 46.46 5.26 -2.35
C SER A 130 45.42 5.93 -1.45
N GLY A 131 44.49 5.19 -0.82
CA GLY A 131 43.46 5.72 0.08
C GLY A 131 42.20 6.22 -0.64
N GLY A 132 41.87 5.64 -1.79
CA GLY A 132 40.72 6.02 -2.61
C GLY A 132 40.83 7.41 -3.26
N ILE A 133 39.72 7.92 -3.77
CA ILE A 133 39.64 9.23 -4.47
C ILE A 133 39.90 10.42 -3.53
N TRP A 134 39.76 10.22 -2.20
CA TRP A 134 39.93 11.27 -1.18
C TRP A 134 41.32 11.26 -0.52
N GLY A 135 42.19 10.31 -0.88
CA GLY A 135 43.57 10.20 -0.41
C GLY A 135 44.53 11.21 -1.06
N GLU A 136 45.81 11.23 -0.65
CA GLU A 136 46.83 12.04 -1.33
C GLU A 136 47.08 11.48 -2.74
N GLU A 137 46.75 12.24 -3.80
CA GLU A 137 46.81 11.79 -5.20
C GLU A 137 48.20 11.23 -5.58
N GLN A 138 48.36 9.91 -5.55
CA GLN A 138 49.52 9.21 -6.10
C GLN A 138 49.20 8.70 -7.48
N VAL A 139 49.57 9.49 -8.48
CA VAL A 139 49.41 9.17 -9.90
C VAL A 139 50.63 8.39 -10.38
N SER A 140 50.42 7.28 -11.09
CA SER A 140 51.50 6.53 -11.73
C SER A 140 52.12 7.29 -12.91
N GLY A 141 53.21 6.77 -13.48
CA GLY A 141 53.88 7.38 -14.64
C GLY A 141 52.97 7.60 -15.86
N SER A 142 53.52 8.18 -16.94
CA SER A 142 52.77 8.41 -18.18
C SER A 142 52.13 7.13 -18.71
N TYR A 143 50.83 7.18 -19.03
CA TYR A 143 50.09 6.02 -19.53
C TYR A 143 50.64 5.48 -20.87
N ASP A 144 51.11 4.23 -20.88
CA ASP A 144 51.66 3.56 -22.07
C ASP A 144 50.62 2.64 -22.74
N ALA A 145 49.83 3.23 -23.65
CA ALA A 145 48.81 2.50 -24.39
C ALA A 145 49.38 1.41 -25.33
N VAL A 146 50.65 1.50 -25.75
CA VAL A 146 51.28 0.51 -26.64
C VAL A 146 51.61 -0.75 -25.86
N SER A 147 52.24 -0.60 -24.68
CA SER A 147 52.52 -1.71 -23.78
C SER A 147 51.24 -2.40 -23.31
N VAL A 148 50.20 -1.63 -22.94
CA VAL A 148 48.91 -2.20 -22.52
C VAL A 148 48.28 -3.05 -23.63
N ASN A 149 48.27 -2.57 -24.88
CA ASN A 149 47.74 -3.35 -25.99
C ASN A 149 48.55 -4.62 -26.28
N ALA A 150 49.89 -4.56 -26.18
CA ALA A 150 50.74 -5.75 -26.35
C ALA A 150 50.48 -6.83 -25.29
N GLN A 151 50.12 -6.42 -24.06
CA GLN A 151 49.74 -7.33 -22.98
C GLN A 151 48.33 -7.89 -23.18
N LEU A 152 47.37 -7.05 -23.61
CA LEU A 152 46.02 -7.49 -23.94
C LEU A 152 46.02 -8.53 -25.07
N GLU A 153 46.91 -8.42 -26.06
CA GLU A 153 47.08 -9.41 -27.14
C GLU A 153 47.49 -10.81 -26.63
N GLN A 154 48.02 -10.93 -25.41
CA GLN A 154 48.36 -12.21 -24.79
C GLN A 154 47.21 -12.79 -23.94
N MET A 155 46.14 -12.02 -23.70
CA MET A 155 44.99 -12.41 -22.86
C MET A 155 43.85 -12.96 -23.73
N HIS A 156 43.97 -14.22 -24.15
CA HIS A 156 42.92 -14.92 -24.89
C HIS A 156 41.82 -15.41 -23.94
N PHE A 157 40.56 -15.13 -24.28
CA PHE A 157 39.38 -15.44 -23.46
C PHE A 157 38.51 -16.51 -24.12
N ALA A 158 37.89 -17.35 -23.28
CA ALA A 158 36.95 -18.36 -23.75
C ALA A 158 35.56 -17.75 -24.00
N ASP A 159 34.88 -18.23 -25.04
CA ASP A 159 33.48 -17.93 -25.32
C ASP A 159 32.60 -18.75 -24.34
N ILE A 160 31.92 -18.07 -23.42
CA ILE A 160 31.02 -18.72 -22.46
C ILE A 160 29.55 -18.52 -22.85
N ARG A 161 28.76 -19.59 -22.70
CA ARG A 161 27.32 -19.56 -22.91
C ARG A 161 26.58 -19.36 -21.60
N LEU A 162 25.62 -18.44 -21.59
CA LEU A 162 24.71 -18.27 -20.46
C LEU A 162 23.87 -19.54 -20.27
N ALA A 163 23.86 -20.07 -19.05
CA ALA A 163 23.04 -21.23 -18.72
C ALA A 163 21.54 -20.85 -18.75
N GLU A 164 20.68 -21.77 -19.22
CA GLU A 164 19.24 -21.51 -19.35
C GLU A 164 18.58 -21.05 -18.03
N LYS A 165 19.05 -21.58 -16.89
CA LYS A 165 18.60 -21.15 -15.56
C LYS A 165 18.90 -19.67 -15.31
N ASP A 166 20.12 -19.25 -15.61
CA ASP A 166 20.59 -17.88 -15.37
C ASP A 166 19.98 -16.91 -16.39
N ARG A 167 19.74 -17.37 -17.62
CA ARG A 167 18.97 -16.64 -18.64
C ARG A 167 17.55 -16.33 -18.17
N LYS A 168 16.80 -17.34 -17.72
CA LYS A 168 15.44 -17.13 -17.20
C LYS A 168 15.41 -16.21 -15.99
N LYS A 169 16.40 -16.34 -15.10
CA LYS A 169 16.55 -15.45 -13.94
C LYS A 169 16.77 -14.00 -14.38
N LEU A 170 17.63 -13.76 -15.37
CA LEU A 170 17.91 -12.44 -15.90
C LEU A 170 16.67 -11.84 -16.60
N GLU A 171 15.97 -12.63 -17.42
CA GLU A 171 14.71 -12.23 -18.07
C GLU A 171 13.64 -11.84 -17.04
N GLN A 172 13.48 -12.61 -15.96
CA GLN A 172 12.55 -12.29 -14.86
C GLN A 172 12.87 -10.95 -14.17
N ILE A 173 14.16 -10.70 -13.87
CA ILE A 173 14.58 -9.44 -13.23
C ILE A 173 14.20 -8.23 -14.09
N TYR A 174 14.36 -8.31 -15.42
CA TYR A 174 14.03 -7.20 -16.32
C TYR A 174 12.54 -7.06 -16.62
N VAL A 175 11.79 -8.17 -16.73
CA VAL A 175 10.33 -8.15 -16.93
C VAL A 175 9.64 -7.48 -15.73
N MET A 176 10.04 -7.82 -14.50
CA MET A 176 9.48 -7.21 -13.29
C MET A 176 9.66 -5.68 -13.24
N GLN A 177 10.73 -5.13 -13.84
CA GLN A 177 11.00 -3.70 -13.83
C GLN A 177 10.31 -2.91 -14.95
N GLN A 178 10.10 -3.54 -16.11
CA GLN A 178 9.32 -2.92 -17.16
C GLN A 178 7.86 -2.75 -16.72
N MET A 179 7.35 -3.73 -15.96
CA MET A 179 6.09 -3.63 -15.24
C MET A 179 6.15 -2.53 -14.16
N ASP A 180 7.18 -2.44 -13.31
CA ASP A 180 7.31 -1.37 -12.29
C ASP A 180 7.29 0.06 -12.87
N LYS A 181 7.83 0.26 -14.08
CA LYS A 181 7.75 1.56 -14.78
C LYS A 181 6.34 1.85 -15.31
N GLU A 182 5.68 0.84 -15.88
CA GLU A 182 4.30 0.93 -16.37
C GLU A 182 3.32 1.11 -15.20
N ILE A 183 3.54 0.43 -14.07
CA ILE A 183 2.83 0.61 -12.80
C ILE A 183 3.10 1.99 -12.20
N LYS A 184 4.32 2.53 -12.25
CA LYS A 184 4.59 3.92 -11.81
C LYS A 184 3.93 4.96 -12.70
N GLU A 185 3.77 4.68 -14.00
CA GLU A 185 3.00 5.54 -14.92
C GLU A 185 1.49 5.39 -14.70
N MET A 186 0.97 4.18 -14.49
CA MET A 186 -0.41 3.88 -14.08
C MET A 186 -0.74 4.50 -12.73
N LEU A 187 0.13 4.36 -11.73
CA LEU A 187 0.02 5.01 -10.43
C LEU A 187 0.09 6.53 -10.59
N LYS A 188 0.96 7.11 -11.42
CA LYS A 188 0.90 8.55 -11.72
C LYS A 188 -0.45 8.98 -12.29
N HIS A 189 -1.09 8.14 -13.08
CA HIS A 189 -2.42 8.41 -13.63
C HIS A 189 -3.54 8.21 -12.60
N ALA A 190 -3.50 7.16 -11.78
CA ALA A 190 -4.44 6.89 -10.69
C ALA A 190 -4.32 7.92 -9.54
N VAL A 191 -3.10 8.34 -9.24
CA VAL A 191 -2.72 9.31 -8.19
C VAL A 191 -2.85 10.77 -8.66
N SER A 192 -3.16 11.02 -9.94
CA SER A 192 -3.39 12.38 -10.45
C SER A 192 -4.74 13.00 -10.08
N ARG A 193 -5.57 12.32 -9.27
CA ARG A 193 -6.66 12.99 -8.53
C ARG A 193 -6.06 13.75 -7.32
N PRO A 194 -6.47 15.02 -7.03
CA PRO A 194 -5.74 15.92 -6.13
C PRO A 194 -5.68 15.54 -4.63
N ALA A 195 -6.11 14.34 -4.23
CA ALA A 195 -6.21 13.95 -2.82
C ALA A 195 -5.09 13.02 -2.33
N TYR A 196 -4.28 12.44 -3.22
CA TYR A 196 -3.49 11.25 -2.87
C TYR A 196 -1.98 11.48 -2.63
N TYR A 197 -1.47 12.72 -2.67
CA TYR A 197 -0.03 13.00 -2.48
C TYR A 197 0.35 13.77 -1.20
N ASN A 198 -0.59 14.05 -0.29
CA ASN A 198 -0.26 14.83 0.91
C ASN A 198 0.12 14.01 2.16
N GLU A 199 0.07 12.68 2.13
CA GLU A 199 0.30 11.89 3.35
C GLU A 199 1.29 10.74 3.11
N ILE A 200 2.56 11.10 2.83
CA ILE A 200 3.71 10.31 3.29
C ILE A 200 4.21 10.99 4.57
N VAL A 201 3.39 10.95 5.61
CA VAL A 201 3.75 11.27 7.00
C VAL A 201 2.91 10.36 7.90
N PRO A 202 3.49 9.71 8.92
CA PRO A 202 2.78 8.74 9.77
C PRO A 202 1.46 9.30 10.34
N GLU A 203 0.44 8.44 10.38
CA GLU A 203 -0.99 8.67 10.69
C GLU A 203 -1.33 9.19 12.11
N ASN A 204 -0.47 10.00 12.74
CA ASN A 204 -0.80 10.72 13.97
C ASN A 204 -0.52 12.24 13.91
N ARG A 205 -0.28 12.81 12.71
CA ARG A 205 0.02 14.26 12.57
C ARG A 205 -0.92 15.03 11.64
N ASN A 206 -1.94 14.42 11.07
CA ASN A 206 -2.83 15.13 10.15
C ASN A 206 -4.09 15.58 10.87
N TYR A 207 -4.24 16.89 11.11
CA TYR A 207 -5.48 17.58 10.75
C TYR A 207 -5.56 19.11 10.97
N ILE A 208 -4.51 19.81 11.39
CA ILE A 208 -4.61 21.29 11.36
C ILE A 208 -4.58 21.82 9.91
N SER A 209 -4.01 21.07 8.94
CA SER A 209 -3.82 21.56 7.57
C SER A 209 -4.58 20.74 6.51
N LYS A 210 -5.91 20.87 6.45
CA LYS A 210 -6.62 20.66 5.16
C LYS A 210 -6.53 21.98 4.39
N GLN A 211 -5.59 22.06 3.43
CA GLN A 211 -5.53 23.07 2.35
C GLN A 211 -5.93 24.52 2.71
N SER A 212 -5.50 25.00 3.86
CA SER A 212 -5.64 26.41 4.20
C SER A 212 -4.28 27.08 4.01
N ASP A 213 -4.24 28.14 3.21
CA ASP A 213 -3.06 29.00 3.01
C ASP A 213 -2.89 29.98 4.20
N SER A 214 -3.40 29.64 5.40
CA SER A 214 -3.33 30.51 6.57
C SER A 214 -1.89 30.72 7.03
N GLN A 215 -1.66 31.80 7.75
CA GLN A 215 -0.33 32.05 8.32
C GLN A 215 0.01 31.02 9.41
N ALA A 216 -0.99 30.49 10.12
CA ALA A 216 -0.78 29.41 11.09
C ALA A 216 -0.36 28.10 10.41
N ASP A 217 -1.01 27.73 9.29
CA ASP A 217 -0.69 26.53 8.52
C ASP A 217 0.72 26.58 7.94
N MET A 218 1.12 27.73 7.39
CA MET A 218 2.49 27.92 6.90
C MET A 218 3.54 27.72 8.01
N GLU A 219 3.24 28.16 9.25
CA GLU A 219 4.13 27.97 10.40
C GLU A 219 4.18 26.51 10.86
N ILE A 220 3.03 25.82 10.90
CA ILE A 220 2.94 24.38 11.23
C ILE A 220 3.65 23.54 10.18
N PHE A 221 3.47 23.85 8.90
CA PHE A 221 4.18 23.17 7.83
C PHE A 221 5.70 23.36 7.93
N ALA A 222 6.15 24.60 8.14
CA ALA A 222 7.56 24.89 8.34
C ALA A 222 8.13 24.14 9.57
N TRP A 223 7.35 24.04 10.66
CA TRP A 223 7.72 23.26 11.85
C TRP A 223 7.93 21.79 11.53
N ARG A 224 6.99 21.17 10.83
CA ARG A 224 7.07 19.76 10.43
C ARG A 224 8.29 19.50 9.57
N GLN A 225 8.56 20.38 8.60
CA GLN A 225 9.76 20.28 7.76
C GLN A 225 11.06 20.41 8.58
N PHE A 226 11.05 21.24 9.62
CA PHE A 226 12.20 21.39 10.51
C PHE A 226 12.43 20.17 11.40
N CYS A 227 11.36 19.55 11.90
CA CYS A 227 11.44 18.34 12.74
C CYS A 227 11.71 17.06 11.94
N GLY A 228 11.29 16.99 10.67
CA GLY A 228 11.32 15.76 9.89
C GLY A 228 10.49 14.65 10.57
N GLU A 229 11.07 13.46 10.68
CA GLU A 229 10.45 12.29 11.33
C GLU A 229 10.55 12.31 12.86
N ASP A 230 11.30 13.25 13.45
CA ASP A 230 11.52 13.30 14.90
C ASP A 230 10.23 13.66 15.67
N GLU A 231 10.01 13.00 16.81
CA GLU A 231 8.90 13.28 17.73
C GLU A 231 9.04 14.62 18.48
N LYS A 232 10.26 15.15 18.55
CA LYS A 232 10.60 16.39 19.25
C LYS A 232 11.39 17.30 18.33
N GLY A 233 11.18 18.61 18.48
CA GLY A 233 11.96 19.61 17.78
C GLY A 233 12.67 20.55 18.75
N ALA A 234 13.81 21.08 18.30
CA ALA A 234 14.56 22.08 19.06
C ALA A 234 13.89 23.46 18.95
N ILE A 235 13.63 24.09 20.10
CA ILE A 235 13.02 25.42 20.21
C ILE A 235 13.86 26.37 21.07
N CYS A 236 13.72 27.67 20.85
CA CYS A 236 14.21 28.74 21.70
C CYS A 236 13.03 29.64 22.08
N LYS A 237 12.74 29.75 23.39
CA LYS A 237 11.71 30.69 23.87
C LYS A 237 12.20 32.12 23.68
N MET A 238 11.37 32.93 23.03
CA MET A 238 11.62 34.34 22.76
C MET A 238 10.64 35.22 23.54
N ALA A 239 10.99 36.50 23.71
CA ALA A 239 10.12 37.47 24.39
C ALA A 239 8.76 37.59 23.67
N PRO A 240 7.62 37.61 24.40
CA PRO A 240 6.29 37.68 23.81
C PRO A 240 6.10 39.02 23.06
N ARG A 241 5.38 38.99 21.94
CA ARG A 241 5.19 40.16 21.06
C ARG A 241 3.74 40.42 20.66
N LYS A 242 2.87 39.42 20.77
CA LYS A 242 1.48 39.44 20.32
C LYS A 242 0.57 38.90 21.41
N MET A 243 -0.63 39.44 21.52
CA MET A 243 -1.71 38.85 22.33
C MET A 243 -2.24 37.58 21.66
N SER A 244 -2.85 36.66 22.41
CA SER A 244 -3.45 35.43 21.87
C SER A 244 -4.46 35.72 20.76
N ARG A 245 -5.20 36.84 20.85
CA ARG A 245 -6.11 37.32 19.81
C ARG A 245 -5.41 37.58 18.47
N GLU A 246 -4.24 38.22 18.52
CA GLU A 246 -3.44 38.52 17.33
C GLU A 246 -2.72 37.27 16.78
N ILE A 247 -2.54 36.25 17.63
CA ILE A 247 -1.99 34.95 17.24
C ILE A 247 -3.08 34.10 16.58
N LEU A 248 -4.30 34.07 17.10
CA LEU A 248 -5.44 33.40 16.47
C LEU A 248 -5.86 34.03 15.15
N ALA A 249 -5.74 35.35 15.01
CA ALA A 249 -6.05 36.06 13.75
C ALA A 249 -5.16 35.64 12.55
N ARG A 250 -4.22 34.72 12.75
CA ARG A 250 -3.39 34.10 11.69
C ARG A 250 -4.06 32.88 11.06
N LEU A 251 -5.08 32.32 11.70
CA LEU A 251 -5.99 31.36 11.10
C LEU A 251 -6.78 32.05 9.99
N SER A 252 -7.23 31.28 9.02
CA SER A 252 -8.14 31.74 7.97
C SER A 252 -9.50 32.16 8.53
N ASP A 253 -10.22 32.99 7.79
CA ASP A 253 -11.59 33.39 8.15
C ASP A 253 -12.53 32.18 8.27
N GLU A 254 -12.29 31.13 7.49
CA GLU A 254 -13.03 29.87 7.52
C GLU A 254 -12.74 29.08 8.80
N GLU A 255 -11.47 28.90 9.17
CA GLU A 255 -11.09 28.25 10.44
C GLU A 255 -11.68 28.99 11.64
N LEU A 256 -11.58 30.33 11.66
CA LEU A 256 -12.18 31.15 12.71
C LEU A 256 -13.71 31.03 12.72
N GLN A 257 -14.36 31.00 11.56
CA GLN A 257 -15.80 30.79 11.47
C GLN A 257 -16.20 29.41 11.99
N ASN A 258 -15.43 28.37 11.68
CA ASN A 258 -15.72 27.00 12.11
C ASN A 258 -15.50 26.84 13.62
N LEU A 259 -14.44 27.42 14.19
CA LEU A 259 -14.18 27.48 15.63
C LEU A 259 -15.27 28.24 16.37
N GLU A 260 -15.64 29.41 15.85
CA GLU A 260 -16.73 30.20 16.39
C GLU A 260 -18.04 29.42 16.35
N TYR A 261 -18.36 28.79 15.23
CA TYR A 261 -19.54 27.95 15.08
C TYR A 261 -19.55 26.82 16.12
N ALA A 262 -18.42 26.12 16.30
CA ALA A 262 -18.28 25.02 17.26
C ALA A 262 -18.58 25.47 18.71
N LEU A 263 -18.15 26.69 19.06
CA LEU A 263 -18.30 27.24 20.41
C LEU A 263 -19.67 27.93 20.60
N TYR A 264 -20.26 28.46 19.53
CA TYR A 264 -21.44 29.32 19.52
C TYR A 264 -22.50 28.81 18.53
N ILE A 265 -22.95 27.57 18.71
CA ILE A 265 -23.91 26.88 17.82
C ILE A 265 -25.25 27.63 17.61
N ASP A 266 -25.57 28.68 18.40
CA ASP A 266 -26.72 29.57 18.20
C ASP A 266 -26.30 31.04 18.03
N GLU A 267 -26.58 31.62 16.86
CA GLU A 267 -26.23 33.00 16.42
C GLU A 267 -27.05 34.14 17.06
N GLU A 268 -27.68 33.95 18.22
CA GLU A 268 -28.66 34.96 18.70
C GLU A 268 -28.07 36.17 19.45
N ASN A 269 -26.76 36.29 19.61
CA ASN A 269 -26.14 37.52 20.12
C ASN A 269 -24.71 37.70 19.59
N VAL A 270 -24.59 38.14 18.34
CA VAL A 270 -23.32 38.65 17.82
C VAL A 270 -23.02 39.96 18.55
N THR A 271 -22.11 39.90 19.53
CA THR A 271 -21.56 41.08 20.20
C THR A 271 -20.67 41.85 19.21
N ASP A 272 -20.44 43.15 19.43
CA ASP A 272 -19.50 44.00 18.65
C ASP A 272 -18.02 43.53 18.71
N GLN A 273 -17.74 42.38 19.33
CA GLN A 273 -16.39 41.82 19.46
C GLN A 273 -15.94 41.12 18.17
N SER A 274 -14.62 40.99 18.00
CA SER A 274 -14.02 40.15 16.93
C SER A 274 -14.26 38.65 17.17
N LYS A 275 -14.22 37.81 16.12
CA LYS A 275 -14.43 36.35 16.23
C LYS A 275 -13.45 35.70 17.19
N GLU A 276 -12.18 36.08 17.07
CA GLU A 276 -11.06 35.64 17.89
C GLU A 276 -11.31 35.96 19.37
N GLU A 277 -11.84 37.14 19.67
CA GLU A 277 -12.14 37.55 21.04
C GLU A 277 -13.31 36.76 21.62
N ARG A 278 -14.34 36.45 20.83
CA ARG A 278 -15.42 35.55 21.26
C ARG A 278 -14.88 34.14 21.55
N ILE A 279 -14.13 33.56 20.62
CA ILE A 279 -13.48 32.24 20.78
C ILE A 279 -12.66 32.20 22.07
N LEU A 280 -11.77 33.16 22.27
CA LEU A 280 -10.90 33.22 23.46
C LEU A 280 -11.67 33.45 24.76
N ASN A 281 -12.75 34.24 24.73
CA ASN A 281 -13.62 34.45 25.89
C ASN A 281 -14.37 33.17 26.27
N MET A 282 -14.77 32.35 25.29
CA MET A 282 -15.39 31.06 25.55
C MET A 282 -14.38 30.10 26.21
N PHE A 283 -13.19 29.95 25.63
CA PHE A 283 -12.11 29.15 26.20
C PHE A 283 -11.67 29.62 27.59
N GLN A 284 -11.77 30.92 27.89
CA GLN A 284 -11.51 31.45 29.22
C GLN A 284 -12.60 31.07 30.23
N LYS A 285 -13.87 31.06 29.82
CA LYS A 285 -15.00 30.67 30.68
C LYS A 285 -15.10 29.16 30.88
N HIS A 286 -14.69 28.41 29.86
CA HIS A 286 -14.78 26.95 29.76
C HIS A 286 -13.40 26.37 29.39
N PRO A 287 -12.43 26.41 30.32
CA PRO A 287 -11.09 25.89 30.08
C PRO A 287 -11.08 24.39 29.75
N GLU A 288 -12.12 23.64 30.14
CA GLU A 288 -12.30 22.23 29.81
C GLU A 288 -12.28 21.93 28.30
N TYR A 289 -12.66 22.90 27.45
CA TYR A 289 -12.67 22.73 26.00
C TYR A 289 -11.29 22.57 25.38
N TYR A 290 -10.25 23.11 26.01
CA TYR A 290 -8.87 22.87 25.56
C TYR A 290 -8.49 21.38 25.58
N PHE A 291 -9.07 20.62 26.51
CA PHE A 291 -8.78 19.19 26.69
C PHE A 291 -9.51 18.28 25.69
N CYS A 292 -10.28 18.85 24.76
CA CYS A 292 -10.68 18.12 23.55
C CYS A 292 -9.48 17.85 22.63
N VAL A 293 -8.44 18.69 22.73
CA VAL A 293 -7.26 18.72 21.85
C VAL A 293 -5.99 18.36 22.63
N LEU A 294 -5.84 18.93 23.82
CA LEU A 294 -4.65 18.76 24.66
C LEU A 294 -4.77 17.46 25.48
N ASN A 295 -3.74 16.63 25.39
CA ASN A 295 -3.55 15.45 26.24
C ASN A 295 -2.61 15.75 27.42
N GLU A 296 -2.35 14.75 28.27
CA GLU A 296 -1.49 14.92 29.45
C GLU A 296 -0.06 15.31 29.08
N THR A 297 0.50 14.76 27.99
CA THR A 297 1.82 15.13 27.48
C THR A 297 1.83 16.59 27.05
N ASP A 298 0.80 17.04 26.32
CA ASP A 298 0.69 18.43 25.88
C ASP A 298 0.67 19.39 27.06
N MET A 299 -0.13 19.09 28.09
CA MET A 299 -0.19 19.93 29.30
C MET A 299 1.15 20.00 30.03
N GLN A 300 1.84 18.87 30.20
CA GLN A 300 3.16 18.83 30.82
C GLN A 300 4.20 19.63 30.02
N GLU A 301 4.15 19.56 28.70
CA GLU A 301 5.05 20.31 27.80
C GLU A 301 4.72 21.81 27.79
N ILE A 302 3.44 22.19 27.79
CA ILE A 302 2.97 23.59 27.90
C ILE A 302 3.45 24.21 29.23
N GLU A 303 3.34 23.48 30.35
CA GLU A 303 3.81 23.95 31.66
C GLU A 303 5.33 24.23 31.67
N LYS A 304 6.12 23.40 30.96
CA LYS A 304 7.58 23.61 30.84
C LYS A 304 7.94 24.92 30.16
N VAL A 305 7.08 25.45 29.29
CA VAL A 305 7.34 26.73 28.61
C VAL A 305 7.53 27.87 29.61
N GLN A 306 6.90 27.84 30.79
CA GLN A 306 7.13 28.83 31.86
C GLN A 306 8.58 28.78 32.38
N LEU A 307 9.15 27.58 32.44
CA LEU A 307 10.48 27.31 32.99
C LEU A 307 11.62 27.58 32.00
N PHE A 308 11.34 27.64 30.70
CA PHE A 308 12.35 27.93 29.70
C PHE A 308 12.89 29.35 29.85
N GLU A 309 14.22 29.47 29.93
CA GLU A 309 14.91 30.75 29.88
C GLU A 309 14.92 31.32 28.45
N TYR A 310 14.88 32.64 28.32
CA TYR A 310 14.90 33.29 27.02
C TYR A 310 16.21 33.03 26.27
N ASN A 311 16.08 32.79 24.96
CA ASN A 311 17.20 32.56 24.03
C ASN A 311 18.03 31.29 24.32
N GLN A 312 17.52 30.37 25.14
CA GLN A 312 18.15 29.07 25.35
C GLN A 312 17.47 27.98 24.51
N LYS A 313 18.30 27.07 23.98
CA LYS A 313 17.84 25.90 23.24
C LYS A 313 17.21 24.91 24.22
N ASN A 314 15.97 24.53 23.93
CA ASN A 314 15.19 23.51 24.62
C ASN A 314 14.65 22.54 23.57
N GLU A 315 14.07 21.44 24.01
CA GLU A 315 13.33 20.50 23.17
C GLU A 315 11.89 20.43 23.62
N MET A 316 10.98 20.29 22.66
CA MET A 316 9.56 20.19 22.91
C MET A 316 8.93 19.17 21.95
N ASN A 317 7.90 18.48 22.42
CA ASN A 317 7.12 17.59 21.54
C ASN A 317 6.58 18.36 20.32
N ALA A 318 6.79 17.80 19.13
CA ALA A 318 6.46 18.47 17.89
C ALA A 318 4.95 18.74 17.77
N GLU A 319 4.11 17.77 18.14
CA GLU A 319 2.65 17.86 18.08
C GLU A 319 2.12 18.92 19.07
N THR A 320 2.70 19.00 20.28
CA THR A 320 2.31 20.03 21.25
C THR A 320 2.58 21.44 20.72
N VAL A 321 3.71 21.64 20.03
CA VAL A 321 4.03 22.94 19.39
C VAL A 321 2.97 23.30 18.34
N GLU A 322 2.56 22.36 17.50
CA GLU A 322 1.51 22.57 16.49
C GLU A 322 0.17 22.94 17.14
N LYS A 323 -0.27 22.18 18.15
CA LYS A 323 -1.49 22.46 18.90
C LYS A 323 -1.47 23.84 19.54
N GLY A 324 -0.34 24.27 20.10
CA GLY A 324 -0.23 25.60 20.69
C GLY A 324 -0.24 26.74 19.67
N ILE A 325 0.22 26.50 18.43
CA ILE A 325 0.05 27.46 17.32
C ILE A 325 -1.43 27.61 16.98
N ALA A 326 -2.15 26.48 16.80
CA ALA A 326 -3.57 26.46 16.45
C ALA A 326 -4.47 27.03 17.55
N LEU A 327 -4.13 26.80 18.82
CA LEU A 327 -4.88 27.29 19.98
C LEU A 327 -4.53 28.74 20.37
N GLY A 328 -3.64 29.40 19.63
CA GLY A 328 -3.26 30.78 19.87
C GLY A 328 -2.37 31.01 21.10
N LEU A 329 -1.71 29.96 21.61
CA LEU A 329 -0.84 30.04 22.79
C LEU A 329 0.52 30.67 22.44
N TRP A 330 1.00 30.45 21.21
CA TRP A 330 2.25 31.00 20.69
C TRP A 330 2.24 31.06 19.16
N HIS A 331 3.21 31.79 18.60
CA HIS A 331 3.57 31.68 17.19
C HIS A 331 5.05 31.34 17.05
N MET A 332 5.47 30.91 15.86
CA MET A 332 6.82 30.39 15.64
C MET A 332 7.50 31.03 14.42
N GLN A 333 8.84 31.08 14.42
CA GLN A 333 9.65 31.43 13.26
C GLN A 333 10.86 30.49 13.17
N ILE A 334 11.25 30.10 11.95
CA ILE A 334 12.41 29.25 11.71
C ILE A 334 13.38 30.01 10.81
N PRO A 335 14.40 30.68 11.36
CA PRO A 335 15.38 31.38 10.55
C PRO A 335 16.26 30.39 9.76
N GLU A 336 16.80 30.83 8.63
CA GLU A 336 17.67 29.98 7.81
C GLU A 336 18.92 29.54 8.59
N LYS A 337 19.30 28.26 8.44
CA LYS A 337 20.52 27.66 8.99
C LYS A 337 20.61 27.65 10.54
N THR A 338 19.47 27.69 11.24
CA THR A 338 19.46 27.58 12.71
C THR A 338 19.40 26.13 13.17
N GLN A 339 19.87 25.89 14.39
CA GLN A 339 19.77 24.59 15.07
C GLN A 339 18.54 24.48 16.00
N ALA A 340 17.69 25.50 16.01
CA ALA A 340 16.46 25.59 16.82
C ALA A 340 15.49 26.62 16.20
N SER A 341 14.19 26.37 16.32
CA SER A 341 13.13 27.33 15.97
C SER A 341 12.94 28.38 17.06
N TYR A 342 12.34 29.51 16.74
CA TYR A 342 12.00 30.57 17.69
C TYR A 342 10.52 30.52 18.04
N LEU A 343 10.21 30.22 19.31
CA LEU A 343 8.85 30.16 19.84
C LEU A 343 8.54 31.45 20.61
N PHE A 344 7.47 32.13 20.23
CA PHE A 344 7.01 33.39 20.83
C PHE A 344 5.68 33.17 21.56
N PRO A 345 5.68 33.03 22.89
CA PRO A 345 4.45 32.93 23.67
C PRO A 345 3.56 34.16 23.49
N ALA A 346 2.26 33.98 23.63
CA ALA A 346 1.33 35.09 23.73
C ALA A 346 1.65 35.98 24.94
N ILE A 347 1.37 37.29 24.86
CA ILE A 347 1.51 38.21 26.00
C ILE A 347 0.63 37.78 27.18
N ASP A 348 -0.56 37.25 26.92
CA ASP A 348 -1.50 36.71 27.90
C ASP A 348 -1.33 35.20 28.16
N PHE A 349 -0.22 34.58 27.72
CA PHE A 349 0.04 33.14 27.90
C PHE A 349 -0.04 32.70 29.36
N GLU A 350 0.60 33.41 30.27
CA GLU A 350 0.65 33.06 31.70
C GLU A 350 -0.75 33.04 32.32
N GLN A 351 -1.59 34.01 31.98
CA GLN A 351 -2.97 34.07 32.47
C GLN A 351 -3.82 32.89 31.95
N ARG A 352 -3.59 32.47 30.71
CA ARG A 352 -4.28 31.32 30.11
C ARG A 352 -3.83 30.02 30.73
N LEU A 353 -2.52 29.85 30.93
CA LEU A 353 -1.97 28.67 31.57
C LEU A 353 -2.46 28.53 33.01
N GLU A 354 -2.51 29.62 33.77
CA GLU A 354 -3.11 29.62 35.11
C GLU A 354 -4.58 29.15 35.08
N ASN A 355 -5.37 29.61 34.11
CA ASN A 355 -6.76 29.15 33.95
C ASN A 355 -6.84 27.64 33.65
N LEU A 356 -5.95 27.11 32.81
CA LEU A 356 -5.86 25.67 32.52
C LEU A 356 -5.44 24.86 33.75
N GLN A 357 -4.46 25.35 34.51
CA GLN A 357 -3.98 24.72 35.74
C GLN A 357 -5.08 24.65 36.81
N ASN A 358 -5.90 25.68 36.91
CA ASN A 358 -7.02 25.75 37.84
C ASN A 358 -8.23 24.89 37.42
N ALA A 359 -8.25 24.36 36.20
CA ALA A 359 -9.38 23.61 35.65
C ALA A 359 -9.41 22.12 36.04
N ASP A 360 -8.54 21.66 36.95
CA ASP A 360 -8.35 20.23 37.27
C ASP A 360 -8.11 19.40 36.01
N TRP A 361 -7.15 19.87 35.20
CA TRP A 361 -6.94 19.41 33.83
C TRP A 361 -6.75 17.89 33.72
N LYS A 362 -6.20 17.22 34.73
CA LYS A 362 -6.03 15.75 34.73
C LYS A 362 -7.38 15.02 34.67
N ASN A 363 -8.31 15.40 35.54
CA ASN A 363 -9.64 14.81 35.54
C ASN A 363 -10.42 15.22 34.29
N GLN A 364 -10.26 16.45 33.80
CA GLN A 364 -10.91 16.89 32.57
C GLN A 364 -10.42 16.13 31.34
N ILE A 365 -9.11 15.93 31.18
CA ILE A 365 -8.54 15.13 30.08
C ILE A 365 -9.08 13.70 30.14
N MET A 366 -9.10 13.07 31.32
CA MET A 366 -9.63 11.71 31.47
C MET A 366 -11.12 11.64 31.10
N ASN A 367 -11.92 12.63 31.51
CA ASN A 367 -13.34 12.72 31.13
C ASN A 367 -13.52 12.95 29.62
N MET A 368 -12.71 13.81 29.00
CA MET A 368 -12.76 14.09 27.57
C MET A 368 -12.31 12.90 26.72
N GLN A 369 -11.33 12.13 27.17
CA GLN A 369 -10.91 10.89 26.53
C GLN A 369 -12.03 9.84 26.57
N ASP A 370 -12.65 9.61 27.73
CA ASP A 370 -13.79 8.70 27.86
C ASP A 370 -14.99 9.15 26.98
N PHE A 371 -15.27 10.45 26.94
CA PHE A 371 -16.30 11.01 26.06
C PHE A 371 -15.97 10.79 24.57
N SER A 372 -14.75 11.14 24.15
CA SER A 372 -14.26 10.95 22.79
C SER A 372 -14.29 9.48 22.37
N ASP A 373 -13.93 8.57 23.25
CA ASP A 373 -13.94 7.13 22.98
C ASP A 373 -15.36 6.58 22.79
N LYS A 374 -16.33 7.13 23.52
CA LYS A 374 -17.75 6.80 23.36
C LYS A 374 -18.33 7.36 22.07
N LEU A 375 -17.94 8.57 21.67
CA LEU A 375 -18.28 9.15 20.38
C LEU A 375 -17.74 8.29 19.25
N ARG A 376 -16.44 7.97 19.31
CA ARG A 376 -15.73 7.17 18.30
C ARG A 376 -16.40 5.80 18.09
N LYS A 377 -16.81 5.12 19.16
CA LYS A 377 -17.52 3.82 19.05
C LYS A 377 -18.81 3.87 18.26
N ILE A 378 -19.59 4.94 18.44
CA ILE A 378 -20.81 5.15 17.67
C ILE A 378 -20.44 5.54 16.24
N LEU A 379 -19.51 6.48 16.05
CA LEU A 379 -19.11 6.93 14.72
C LEU A 379 -18.55 5.79 13.87
N LEU A 380 -17.69 4.93 14.41
CA LEU A 380 -17.17 3.76 13.70
C LEU A 380 -18.26 2.73 13.35
N ALA A 381 -19.35 2.70 14.09
CA ALA A 381 -20.48 1.80 13.80
C ALA A 381 -21.38 2.29 12.67
N TYR A 382 -21.49 3.62 12.48
CA TYR A 382 -22.34 4.22 11.45
C TYR A 382 -21.59 4.80 10.26
N ALA A 383 -20.31 5.12 10.41
CA ALA A 383 -19.43 5.88 9.52
C ALA A 383 -19.91 7.30 9.14
N VAL A 384 -21.20 7.49 8.85
CA VAL A 384 -21.87 8.78 8.64
C VAL A 384 -23.18 8.79 9.43
N ILE A 385 -23.37 9.80 10.28
CA ILE A 385 -24.56 9.91 11.12
C ILE A 385 -25.07 11.35 11.21
N GLU A 386 -26.39 11.52 11.10
CA GLU A 386 -27.02 12.83 11.26
C GLU A 386 -26.82 13.34 12.69
N GLN A 387 -26.49 14.62 12.82
CA GLN A 387 -26.15 15.28 14.08
C GLN A 387 -27.19 15.09 15.20
N ASN A 388 -28.48 15.20 14.89
CA ASN A 388 -29.53 15.05 15.90
C ASN A 388 -29.66 13.60 16.36
N VAL A 389 -29.63 12.67 15.41
CA VAL A 389 -29.68 11.23 15.69
C VAL A 389 -28.46 10.80 16.50
N PHE A 390 -27.29 11.37 16.22
CA PHE A 390 -26.07 11.07 16.95
C PHE A 390 -26.22 11.38 18.44
N TYR A 391 -26.78 12.54 18.78
CA TYR A 391 -27.08 12.90 20.17
C TYR A 391 -28.04 11.89 20.83
N ASP A 392 -29.16 11.58 20.16
CA ASP A 392 -30.19 10.69 20.71
C ASP A 392 -29.64 9.29 20.99
N ILE A 393 -28.82 8.77 20.07
CA ILE A 393 -28.16 7.48 20.23
C ILE A 393 -27.10 7.54 21.33
N PHE A 394 -26.27 8.58 21.36
CA PHE A 394 -25.24 8.73 22.37
C PHE A 394 -25.84 8.75 23.78
N GLU A 395 -26.85 9.58 24.00
CA GLU A 395 -27.49 9.71 25.31
C GLU A 395 -28.22 8.42 25.71
N LYS A 396 -28.87 7.74 24.76
CA LYS A 396 -29.52 6.43 25.01
C LYS A 396 -28.52 5.35 25.43
N GLN A 397 -27.33 5.30 24.83
CA GLN A 397 -26.36 4.23 25.06
C GLN A 397 -25.48 4.47 26.29
N TRP A 398 -25.13 5.73 26.55
CA TRP A 398 -24.16 6.09 27.57
C TRP A 398 -24.78 6.82 28.77
N ASN A 399 -25.96 7.43 28.63
CA ASN A 399 -26.72 8.14 29.67
C ASN A 399 -25.83 9.13 30.44
N MET A 400 -25.11 9.97 29.70
CA MET A 400 -24.15 10.92 30.27
C MET A 400 -24.83 12.17 30.83
N LYS A 401 -26.14 12.35 30.56
CA LYS A 401 -26.94 13.51 31.00
C LYS A 401 -26.38 14.85 30.53
N ILE A 402 -25.74 14.82 29.36
CA ILE A 402 -25.23 16.02 28.71
C ILE A 402 -26.36 16.66 27.90
N GLY A 403 -26.52 17.98 28.01
CA GLY A 403 -27.50 18.72 27.21
C GLY A 403 -27.11 18.69 25.74
N LYS A 404 -28.10 18.65 24.83
CA LYS A 404 -27.87 18.55 23.38
C LYS A 404 -26.90 19.61 22.85
N GLN A 405 -27.10 20.88 23.21
CA GLN A 405 -26.18 21.94 22.78
C GLN A 405 -24.74 21.68 23.24
N GLU A 406 -24.54 21.25 24.47
CA GLU A 406 -23.21 21.00 25.02
C GLU A 406 -22.55 19.78 24.37
N PHE A 407 -23.31 18.73 24.15
CA PHE A 407 -22.87 17.57 23.37
C PHE A 407 -22.38 17.99 21.99
N LEU A 408 -23.15 18.82 21.30
CA LEU A 408 -22.79 19.29 19.96
C LEU A 408 -21.53 20.16 20.00
N ARG A 409 -21.37 21.06 20.96
CA ARG A 409 -20.10 21.81 21.12
C ARG A 409 -18.91 20.86 21.23
N LEU A 410 -18.97 19.90 22.14
CA LEU A 410 -17.88 18.93 22.34
C LEU A 410 -17.64 18.04 21.12
N VAL A 411 -18.69 17.69 20.36
CA VAL A 411 -18.55 16.95 19.09
C VAL A 411 -17.81 17.80 18.06
N TYR A 412 -18.21 19.06 17.87
CA TYR A 412 -17.51 19.93 16.93
C TYR A 412 -16.06 20.18 17.35
N LEU A 413 -15.78 20.37 18.63
CA LEU A 413 -14.42 20.55 19.14
C LEU A 413 -13.55 19.29 18.95
N ASN A 414 -14.11 18.11 19.19
CA ASN A 414 -13.40 16.83 18.97
C ASN A 414 -13.19 16.52 17.48
N GLY A 415 -14.12 16.91 16.61
CA GLY A 415 -13.99 16.72 15.16
C GLY A 415 -13.06 17.75 14.53
N LEU A 416 -13.48 19.01 14.56
CA LEU A 416 -12.85 20.11 13.83
C LEU A 416 -11.46 20.48 14.39
N ILE A 417 -11.31 20.57 15.72
CA ILE A 417 -10.04 21.02 16.31
C ILE A 417 -9.11 19.85 16.58
N ALA A 418 -9.64 18.73 17.07
CA ALA A 418 -8.82 17.56 17.36
C ALA A 418 -8.65 16.62 16.14
N GLY A 419 -9.29 16.91 15.01
CA GLY A 419 -9.08 16.20 13.74
C GLY A 419 -9.64 14.78 13.70
N LYS A 420 -10.49 14.38 14.66
CA LYS A 420 -10.88 12.97 14.82
C LYS A 420 -11.93 12.51 13.81
N TYR A 421 -12.68 13.44 13.21
CA TYR A 421 -13.74 13.18 12.24
C TYR A 421 -14.18 14.46 11.53
N GLU A 422 -14.89 14.29 10.42
CA GLU A 422 -15.36 15.37 9.56
C GLU A 422 -16.82 15.72 9.85
N ILE A 423 -17.20 16.96 9.55
CA ILE A 423 -18.59 17.43 9.63
C ILE A 423 -18.98 17.90 8.25
N HIS A 424 -20.00 17.26 7.70
CA HIS A 424 -20.49 17.52 6.35
C HIS A 424 -21.87 18.14 6.38
N ALA A 425 -22.06 19.25 5.67
CA ALA A 425 -23.37 19.87 5.49
C ALA A 425 -23.94 19.45 4.13
N TRP A 426 -25.09 18.78 4.16
CA TRP A 426 -25.74 18.30 2.94
C TRP A 426 -26.32 19.47 2.16
N GLN A 427 -25.82 19.69 0.94
CA GLN A 427 -26.12 20.91 0.17
C GLN A 427 -27.62 21.13 -0.08
N SER A 428 -28.41 20.06 -0.20
CA SER A 428 -29.83 20.19 -0.52
C SER A 428 -30.72 20.52 0.68
N THR A 429 -30.35 20.12 1.91
CA THR A 429 -31.20 20.30 3.11
C THR A 429 -30.56 21.20 4.17
N GLY A 430 -29.23 21.38 4.14
CA GLY A 430 -28.47 22.03 5.21
C GLY A 430 -28.30 21.15 6.46
N GLU A 431 -28.81 19.91 6.44
CA GLU A 431 -28.61 18.95 7.52
C GLU A 431 -27.14 18.60 7.64
N ARG A 432 -26.71 18.33 8.87
CA ARG A 432 -25.30 18.12 9.19
C ARG A 432 -25.05 16.70 9.65
N PHE A 433 -23.97 16.15 9.15
CA PHE A 433 -23.57 14.77 9.37
C PHE A 433 -22.16 14.72 9.94
N ILE A 434 -21.96 13.86 10.93
CA ILE A 434 -20.65 13.54 11.48
C ILE A 434 -20.15 12.31 10.73
N CYS A 435 -18.94 12.40 10.18
CA CYS A 435 -18.43 11.46 9.18
C CYS A 435 -17.02 11.00 9.54
N VAL A 436 -16.72 9.72 9.35
CA VAL A 436 -15.34 9.23 9.31
C VAL A 436 -14.62 9.90 8.12
N PRO A 437 -13.35 10.34 8.27
CA PRO A 437 -12.61 10.97 7.17
C PRO A 437 -12.48 10.06 5.94
N GLY A 438 -12.41 10.69 4.76
CA GLY A 438 -12.13 10.01 3.47
C GLY A 438 -13.33 9.37 2.77
N LEU A 439 -14.54 9.48 3.30
CA LEU A 439 -15.75 8.97 2.65
C LEU A 439 -16.32 9.96 1.62
N ASP A 440 -16.89 9.44 0.52
CA ASP A 440 -17.73 10.23 -0.39
C ASP A 440 -19.13 10.41 0.23
N VAL A 441 -19.22 11.37 1.17
CA VAL A 441 -20.45 11.63 1.91
C VAL A 441 -21.60 12.03 0.98
N ASP A 442 -21.31 12.73 -0.11
CA ASP A 442 -22.34 13.17 -1.03
C ASP A 442 -22.95 12.00 -1.82
N ALA A 443 -22.12 11.05 -2.28
CA ALA A 443 -22.59 9.81 -2.89
C ALA A 443 -23.36 8.94 -1.89
N ILE A 444 -22.90 8.84 -0.65
CA ILE A 444 -23.58 8.10 0.43
C ILE A 444 -24.98 8.67 0.67
N LEU A 445 -25.11 9.99 0.83
CA LEU A 445 -26.38 10.63 1.14
C LEU A 445 -27.35 10.55 -0.06
N SER A 446 -26.84 10.62 -1.29
CA SER A 446 -27.63 10.38 -2.50
C SER A 446 -28.24 8.97 -2.52
N GLN A 447 -27.44 7.95 -2.20
CA GLN A 447 -27.92 6.57 -2.12
C GLN A 447 -28.87 6.36 -0.93
N ARG A 448 -28.62 7.01 0.20
CA ARG A 448 -29.53 7.00 1.36
C ARG A 448 -30.92 7.51 0.99
N MET A 449 -31.02 8.54 0.15
CA MET A 449 -32.32 9.04 -0.33
C MET A 449 -33.08 8.00 -1.17
N LEU A 450 -32.37 7.11 -1.88
CA LEU A 450 -32.98 6.08 -2.71
C LEU A 450 -33.45 4.87 -1.89
N TYR A 451 -32.63 4.43 -0.92
CA TYR A 451 -32.86 3.15 -0.24
C TYR A 451 -33.35 3.29 1.21
N ALA A 452 -33.02 4.38 1.90
CA ALA A 452 -33.14 4.45 3.36
C ALA A 452 -33.69 5.80 3.87
N ALA A 453 -34.39 6.57 3.03
CA ALA A 453 -34.94 7.87 3.41
C ALA A 453 -35.92 7.75 4.59
N ASP A 454 -36.81 6.76 4.55
CA ASP A 454 -37.81 6.49 5.59
C ASP A 454 -37.37 5.41 6.59
N LEU A 455 -36.13 4.92 6.46
CA LEU A 455 -35.62 3.85 7.30
C LEU A 455 -35.05 4.42 8.61
N SER A 456 -35.52 3.92 9.75
CA SER A 456 -34.91 4.25 11.04
C SER A 456 -33.45 3.77 11.12
N TYR A 457 -32.58 4.53 11.77
CA TYR A 457 -31.22 4.06 12.07
C TYR A 457 -31.23 2.75 12.86
N LYS A 458 -30.30 1.86 12.50
CA LYS A 458 -30.08 0.60 13.21
C LYS A 458 -29.92 0.85 14.70
N GLN A 459 -30.47 0.01 15.56
CA GLN A 459 -30.34 0.19 17.00
C GLN A 459 -29.26 -0.75 17.56
N PHE A 460 -28.00 -0.30 17.55
CA PHE A 460 -26.91 -1.06 18.18
C PHE A 460 -27.10 -1.15 19.70
N THR A 461 -26.79 -2.31 20.25
CA THR A 461 -26.66 -2.50 21.70
C THR A 461 -25.32 -1.94 22.18
N LYS A 462 -25.26 -1.56 23.46
CA LYS A 462 -24.00 -1.17 24.11
C LYS A 462 -22.90 -2.23 23.94
N LYS A 463 -23.24 -3.52 23.97
CA LYS A 463 -22.29 -4.63 23.77
C LYS A 463 -21.71 -4.64 22.35
N GLU A 464 -22.51 -4.31 21.34
CA GLU A 464 -22.03 -4.20 19.96
C GLU A 464 -21.12 -2.99 19.78
N LEU A 465 -21.52 -1.82 20.30
CA LEU A 465 -20.70 -0.61 20.23
C LEU A 465 -19.34 -0.77 20.92
N LEU A 466 -19.27 -1.52 22.02
CA LEU A 466 -18.01 -1.79 22.71
C LEU A 466 -17.02 -2.62 21.88
N LYS A 467 -17.45 -3.28 20.79
CA LYS A 467 -16.54 -3.98 19.87
C LYS A 467 -15.77 -3.02 18.96
N TYR A 468 -16.23 -1.79 18.80
CA TYR A 468 -15.61 -0.78 17.94
C TYR A 468 -14.53 0.00 18.72
N SER A 469 -13.46 -0.68 19.14
CA SER A 469 -12.25 -0.03 19.68
C SER A 469 -11.36 0.58 18.60
N GLN A 470 -11.46 0.03 17.39
CA GLN A 470 -10.66 0.33 16.20
C GLN A 470 -11.58 0.33 14.98
N PRO A 471 -11.16 0.94 13.85
CA PRO A 471 -11.82 0.79 12.57
C PRO A 471 -12.06 -0.67 12.19
N LEU A 472 -13.15 -0.96 11.46
CA LEU A 472 -13.53 -2.34 11.13
C LEU A 472 -12.48 -3.07 10.28
N TYR A 473 -11.72 -2.37 9.44
CA TYR A 473 -10.68 -2.99 8.64
C TYR A 473 -9.54 -3.57 9.50
N GLU A 474 -9.26 -3.00 10.68
CA GLU A 474 -8.28 -3.56 11.63
C GLU A 474 -8.83 -4.78 12.39
N LEU A 475 -10.16 -4.89 12.51
CA LEU A 475 -10.81 -5.95 13.27
C LEU A 475 -11.08 -7.22 12.42
N GLU A 476 -11.03 -7.11 11.09
CA GLU A 476 -11.42 -8.16 10.17
C GLU A 476 -10.20 -8.86 9.54
N PRO A 477 -9.83 -10.09 9.98
CA PRO A 477 -8.60 -10.76 9.55
C PRO A 477 -8.60 -11.16 8.06
N GLN A 478 -9.74 -11.09 7.38
CA GLN A 478 -9.84 -11.41 5.95
C GLN A 478 -9.12 -10.39 5.06
N TRP A 479 -8.84 -9.19 5.56
CA TRP A 479 -8.01 -8.21 4.86
C TRP A 479 -6.58 -8.72 4.62
N GLU A 480 -6.08 -9.68 5.42
CA GLU A 480 -4.79 -10.35 5.16
C GLU A 480 -4.74 -11.00 3.76
N GLY A 481 -5.89 -11.51 3.28
CA GLY A 481 -6.00 -12.07 1.94
C GLY A 481 -5.85 -11.01 0.86
N VAL A 482 -6.46 -9.84 1.07
CA VAL A 482 -6.34 -8.68 0.16
C VAL A 482 -4.92 -8.12 0.19
N GLU A 483 -4.32 -7.97 1.37
CA GLU A 483 -2.91 -7.55 1.54
C GLU A 483 -1.97 -8.49 0.78
N LYS A 484 -2.16 -9.81 0.91
CA LYS A 484 -1.33 -10.78 0.20
C LYS A 484 -1.43 -10.61 -1.31
N ILE A 485 -2.65 -10.42 -1.83
CA ILE A 485 -2.87 -10.20 -3.26
C ILE A 485 -2.26 -8.85 -3.70
N ALA A 486 -2.50 -7.79 -2.94
CA ALA A 486 -2.00 -6.46 -3.22
C ALA A 486 -0.46 -6.42 -3.25
N ARG A 487 0.20 -7.07 -2.29
CA ARG A 487 1.66 -7.16 -2.26
C ARG A 487 2.23 -8.02 -3.39
N SER A 488 1.59 -9.16 -3.69
CA SER A 488 2.13 -10.14 -4.63
C SER A 488 1.82 -9.82 -6.10
N PHE A 489 0.72 -9.12 -6.39
CA PHE A 489 0.23 -8.92 -7.75
C PHE A 489 -0.08 -7.47 -8.12
N LEU A 490 -0.37 -6.61 -7.13
CA LEU A 490 -0.59 -5.18 -7.37
C LEU A 490 0.62 -4.33 -7.00
N TRP A 491 1.69 -4.97 -6.49
CA TRP A 491 2.96 -4.37 -6.07
C TRP A 491 2.81 -3.19 -5.11
N VAL A 492 1.79 -3.23 -4.24
CA VAL A 492 1.61 -2.22 -3.20
C VAL A 492 2.75 -2.33 -2.18
N PRO A 493 3.58 -1.28 -1.99
CA PRO A 493 4.67 -1.29 -1.01
C PRO A 493 4.16 -1.49 0.41
N GLN A 494 4.99 -2.09 1.28
CA GLN A 494 4.61 -2.33 2.67
C GLN A 494 4.25 -1.02 3.40
N GLU A 495 4.93 0.09 3.10
CA GLU A 495 4.65 1.39 3.71
C GLU A 495 3.30 1.99 3.29
N ALA A 496 2.73 1.54 2.16
CA ALA A 496 1.46 2.04 1.61
C ALA A 496 0.30 1.04 1.82
N MET A 497 0.56 -0.13 2.41
CA MET A 497 -0.41 -1.21 2.51
C MET A 497 -1.62 -0.84 3.38
N GLU A 498 -1.37 -0.17 4.51
CA GLU A 498 -2.43 0.29 5.40
C GLU A 498 -3.39 1.24 4.68
N ALA A 499 -2.85 2.29 4.05
CA ALA A 499 -3.64 3.24 3.27
C ALA A 499 -4.42 2.58 2.12
N PHE A 500 -3.84 1.56 1.47
CA PHE A 500 -4.53 0.79 0.42
C PHE A 500 -5.75 0.04 0.97
N ILE A 501 -5.61 -0.64 2.11
CA ILE A 501 -6.71 -1.37 2.75
C ILE A 501 -7.78 -0.40 3.25
N VAL A 502 -7.37 0.72 3.85
CA VAL A 502 -8.27 1.80 4.28
C VAL A 502 -9.11 2.30 3.11
N ALA A 503 -8.49 2.56 1.96
CA ALA A 503 -9.19 3.03 0.77
C ALA A 503 -10.22 2.01 0.24
N CYS A 504 -9.83 0.73 0.15
CA CYS A 504 -10.75 -0.34 -0.25
C CYS A 504 -11.96 -0.43 0.70
N TYR A 505 -11.71 -0.32 2.01
CA TYR A 505 -12.76 -0.33 3.01
C TYR A 505 -13.66 0.92 2.91
N GLN A 506 -13.08 2.10 2.70
CA GLN A 506 -13.81 3.36 2.51
C GLN A 506 -14.70 3.34 1.26
N ASP A 507 -14.26 2.72 0.16
CA ASP A 507 -15.09 2.52 -1.02
C ASP A 507 -16.33 1.70 -0.71
N ILE A 508 -16.14 0.57 -0.02
CA ILE A 508 -17.24 -0.30 0.40
C ILE A 508 -18.19 0.46 1.34
N CYS A 509 -17.66 1.20 2.32
CA CYS A 509 -18.44 2.06 3.20
C CYS A 509 -19.17 3.19 2.45
N SER A 510 -18.64 3.66 1.32
CA SER A 510 -19.29 4.63 0.45
C SER A 510 -20.46 4.03 -0.35
N GLY A 511 -20.72 2.73 -0.18
CA GLY A 511 -21.79 2.00 -0.84
C GLY A 511 -21.38 1.39 -2.18
N ASN A 512 -20.10 1.48 -2.57
CA ASN A 512 -19.65 0.96 -3.84
C ASN A 512 -19.80 -0.56 -3.94
N GLY A 513 -20.14 -1.01 -5.14
CA GLY A 513 -20.20 -2.42 -5.52
C GLY A 513 -18.84 -2.94 -6.01
N ILE A 514 -18.81 -4.20 -6.45
CA ILE A 514 -17.56 -4.91 -6.72
C ILE A 514 -16.72 -4.24 -7.83
N HIS A 515 -17.36 -3.75 -8.88
CA HIS A 515 -16.69 -3.16 -10.04
C HIS A 515 -15.92 -1.89 -9.67
N ALA A 516 -16.53 -0.98 -8.91
CA ALA A 516 -15.87 0.25 -8.48
C ALA A 516 -14.68 -0.05 -7.54
N VAL A 517 -14.82 -1.04 -6.64
CA VAL A 517 -13.71 -1.44 -5.77
C VAL A 517 -12.56 -2.05 -6.60
N LEU A 518 -12.87 -2.94 -7.54
CA LEU A 518 -11.85 -3.54 -8.42
C LEU A 518 -11.18 -2.49 -9.33
N GLU A 519 -11.93 -1.49 -9.81
CA GLU A 519 -11.40 -0.36 -10.58
C GLU A 519 -10.41 0.45 -9.76
N HIS A 520 -10.78 0.84 -8.53
CA HIS A 520 -9.91 1.60 -7.64
C HIS A 520 -8.67 0.80 -7.20
N MET A 521 -8.79 -0.54 -7.13
CA MET A 521 -7.65 -1.42 -6.90
C MET A 521 -6.72 -1.57 -8.12
N GLY A 522 -7.12 -1.12 -9.33
CA GLY A 522 -6.35 -1.30 -10.56
C GLY A 522 -6.41 -2.72 -11.15
N ILE A 523 -7.46 -3.49 -10.82
CA ILE A 523 -7.55 -4.91 -11.18
C ILE A 523 -7.80 -5.12 -12.68
N TYR A 524 -8.57 -4.25 -13.33
CA TYR A 524 -8.83 -4.36 -14.78
C TYR A 524 -7.57 -4.29 -15.65
N GLU A 525 -6.48 -3.76 -15.09
CA GLU A 525 -5.18 -3.62 -15.76
C GLU A 525 -4.19 -4.73 -15.34
N THR A 526 -4.63 -5.71 -14.54
CA THR A 526 -3.78 -6.75 -13.94
C THR A 526 -4.30 -8.17 -14.21
N ASP A 527 -3.48 -9.02 -14.82
CA ASP A 527 -3.77 -10.45 -14.96
C ASP A 527 -3.52 -11.19 -13.63
N LEU A 528 -4.58 -11.39 -12.85
CA LEU A 528 -4.52 -12.18 -11.62
C LEU A 528 -4.60 -13.68 -11.90
N PRO A 529 -3.76 -14.52 -11.26
CA PRO A 529 -3.94 -15.96 -11.31
C PRO A 529 -5.32 -16.37 -10.76
N LEU A 530 -5.90 -17.42 -11.34
CA LEU A 530 -7.31 -17.79 -11.11
C LEU A 530 -7.68 -17.97 -9.63
N LEU A 531 -6.83 -18.62 -8.82
CA LEU A 531 -7.11 -18.76 -7.38
C LEU A 531 -7.15 -17.41 -6.64
N HIS A 532 -6.31 -16.46 -7.04
CA HIS A 532 -6.25 -15.14 -6.43
C HIS A 532 -7.42 -14.28 -6.89
N SER A 533 -7.81 -14.35 -8.16
CA SER A 533 -9.04 -13.71 -8.67
C SER A 533 -10.29 -14.21 -7.92
N CYS A 534 -10.47 -15.54 -7.86
CA CYS A 534 -11.59 -16.17 -7.14
C CYS A 534 -11.59 -15.82 -5.64
N GLY A 535 -10.42 -15.85 -5.02
CA GLY A 535 -10.23 -15.48 -3.62
C GLY A 535 -10.59 -14.01 -3.36
N LEU A 536 -10.13 -13.11 -4.22
CA LEU A 536 -10.43 -11.68 -4.13
C LEU A 536 -11.93 -11.43 -4.26
N TRP A 537 -12.56 -11.99 -5.30
CA TRP A 537 -14.00 -11.85 -5.51
C TRP A 537 -14.79 -12.35 -4.29
N LYS A 538 -14.44 -13.51 -3.73
CA LYS A 538 -15.08 -14.08 -2.53
C LYS A 538 -14.95 -13.15 -1.32
N ILE A 539 -13.76 -12.59 -1.08
CA ILE A 539 -13.51 -11.67 0.04
C ILE A 539 -14.27 -10.36 -0.15
N LEU A 540 -14.16 -9.72 -1.31
CA LEU A 540 -14.80 -8.44 -1.61
C LEU A 540 -16.32 -8.55 -1.59
N MET A 541 -16.90 -9.56 -2.24
CA MET A 541 -18.35 -9.78 -2.22
C MET A 541 -18.87 -9.95 -0.79
N ARG A 542 -18.13 -10.65 0.07
CA ARG A 542 -18.50 -10.76 1.48
C ARG A 542 -18.51 -9.39 2.16
N PHE A 543 -17.43 -8.61 2.03
CA PHE A 543 -17.39 -7.27 2.62
C PHE A 543 -18.49 -6.36 2.07
N ILE A 544 -18.75 -6.38 0.76
CA ILE A 544 -19.79 -5.57 0.11
C ILE A 544 -21.19 -5.91 0.65
N MET A 545 -21.46 -7.18 0.93
CA MET A 545 -22.79 -7.63 1.39
C MET A 545 -22.97 -7.52 2.90
N GLU A 546 -21.91 -7.73 3.69
CA GLU A 546 -21.96 -7.82 5.16
C GLU A 546 -21.56 -6.53 5.88
N THR A 547 -20.77 -5.65 5.25
CA THR A 547 -20.41 -4.36 5.85
C THR A 547 -21.65 -3.52 6.09
N ARG A 548 -21.73 -2.90 7.26
CA ARG A 548 -22.84 -1.99 7.59
C ARG A 548 -22.60 -0.66 6.91
N LEU A 549 -23.61 -0.19 6.20
CA LEU A 549 -23.46 0.93 5.27
C LEU A 549 -24.16 2.17 5.80
N PRO A 550 -23.51 3.34 5.74
CA PRO A 550 -24.17 4.60 6.12
C PRO A 550 -25.32 4.94 5.17
N MET A 551 -25.22 4.56 3.89
CA MET A 551 -26.31 4.71 2.92
C MET A 551 -27.57 3.88 3.29
N LEU A 552 -27.43 2.88 4.17
CA LEU A 552 -28.54 2.08 4.71
C LEU A 552 -28.74 2.33 6.21
N ASN A 553 -28.39 3.53 6.71
CA ASN A 553 -28.55 3.93 8.11
C ASN A 553 -27.95 2.94 9.15
N GLY A 554 -26.81 2.35 8.79
CA GLY A 554 -26.05 1.43 9.65
C GLY A 554 -26.44 -0.05 9.52
N TYR A 555 -27.31 -0.41 8.57
CA TYR A 555 -27.58 -1.80 8.21
C TYR A 555 -26.64 -2.29 7.11
N SER A 556 -26.31 -3.58 7.09
CA SER A 556 -25.71 -4.20 5.90
C SER A 556 -26.77 -4.46 4.82
N ARG A 557 -26.36 -4.75 3.59
CA ARG A 557 -27.30 -5.11 2.51
C ARG A 557 -28.15 -6.32 2.87
N LEU A 558 -27.56 -7.33 3.50
CA LEU A 558 -28.27 -8.52 3.97
C LEU A 558 -29.22 -8.22 5.13
N GLU A 559 -28.81 -7.39 6.09
CA GLU A 559 -29.69 -6.99 7.20
C GLU A 559 -30.87 -6.15 6.69
N TYR A 560 -30.64 -5.29 5.68
CA TYR A 560 -31.68 -4.53 5.00
C TYR A 560 -32.68 -5.44 4.29
N GLN A 561 -32.20 -6.38 3.46
CA GLN A 561 -33.06 -7.37 2.79
C GLN A 561 -33.94 -8.14 3.78
N ASN A 562 -33.36 -8.61 4.88
CA ASN A 562 -34.12 -9.34 5.91
C ASN A 562 -35.23 -8.50 6.56
N MET A 563 -35.07 -7.17 6.59
CA MET A 563 -36.00 -6.25 7.22
C MET A 563 -37.07 -5.73 6.24
N THR A 564 -36.70 -5.42 5.00
CA THR A 564 -37.58 -4.79 4.00
C THR A 564 -38.17 -5.79 3.01
N GLY A 565 -37.50 -6.94 2.80
CA GLY A 565 -37.82 -7.92 1.77
C GLY A 565 -37.31 -7.53 0.37
N GLU A 566 -36.64 -6.38 0.23
CA GLU A 566 -36.01 -5.98 -1.03
C GLU A 566 -34.71 -6.75 -1.26
N ASP A 567 -34.38 -7.02 -2.51
CA ASP A 567 -33.20 -7.79 -2.89
C ASP A 567 -31.90 -7.02 -2.61
N ALA A 568 -30.99 -7.63 -1.85
CA ALA A 568 -29.69 -7.07 -1.51
C ALA A 568 -28.81 -6.76 -2.73
N PHE A 569 -28.91 -7.55 -3.79
CA PHE A 569 -28.09 -7.40 -5.00
C PHE A 569 -28.56 -6.23 -5.87
N SER A 570 -29.79 -5.76 -5.69
CA SER A 570 -30.32 -4.58 -6.37
C SER A 570 -29.74 -3.25 -5.86
N MET A 571 -29.05 -3.26 -4.71
CA MET A 571 -28.48 -2.07 -4.05
C MET A 571 -27.05 -1.78 -4.49
N GLY A 572 -26.86 -1.51 -5.78
CA GLY A 572 -25.60 -1.02 -6.34
C GLY A 572 -24.42 -2.01 -6.25
N VAL A 573 -24.69 -3.31 -6.10
CA VAL A 573 -23.63 -4.34 -6.01
C VAL A 573 -22.91 -4.52 -7.36
N PHE A 574 -23.65 -4.43 -8.46
CA PHE A 574 -23.12 -4.62 -9.82
C PHE A 574 -23.36 -3.39 -10.70
N GLN A 575 -22.36 -3.02 -11.51
CA GLN A 575 -22.48 -2.01 -12.54
C GLN A 575 -22.96 -2.68 -13.83
N LYS A 576 -24.14 -2.29 -14.33
CA LYS A 576 -24.82 -3.02 -15.43
C LYS A 576 -24.04 -3.02 -16.74
N ASP A 577 -23.28 -1.98 -17.00
CA ASP A 577 -22.46 -1.79 -18.19
C ASP A 577 -21.16 -2.62 -18.18
N GLN A 578 -20.81 -3.22 -17.03
CA GLN A 578 -19.66 -4.11 -16.87
C GLN A 578 -20.06 -5.60 -16.88
N LEU A 579 -21.35 -5.92 -17.04
CA LEU A 579 -21.85 -7.29 -17.07
C LEU A 579 -21.97 -7.81 -18.51
N GLU A 580 -21.57 -9.05 -18.71
CA GLU A 580 -21.73 -9.80 -19.95
C GLU A 580 -23.05 -10.58 -19.93
N ASP A 581 -23.80 -10.55 -21.05
CA ASP A 581 -25.05 -11.31 -21.20
C ASP A 581 -24.78 -12.82 -21.35
N ASP A 582 -23.76 -13.17 -22.11
CA ASP A 582 -23.36 -14.55 -22.41
C ASP A 582 -22.10 -14.90 -21.60
N VAL A 583 -22.14 -16.03 -20.88
CA VAL A 583 -20.99 -16.51 -20.09
C VAL A 583 -20.14 -17.44 -20.95
N GLU A 584 -18.87 -17.10 -21.13
CA GLU A 584 -17.86 -17.95 -21.76
C GLU A 584 -16.99 -18.67 -20.72
N THR A 585 -16.09 -19.55 -21.19
CA THR A 585 -15.17 -20.29 -20.32
C THR A 585 -14.21 -19.38 -19.54
N GLU A 586 -13.81 -18.25 -20.13
CA GLU A 586 -12.88 -17.27 -19.55
C GLU A 586 -13.56 -16.03 -18.94
N THR A 587 -14.90 -15.89 -19.05
CA THR A 587 -15.61 -14.75 -18.46
C THR A 587 -15.34 -14.70 -16.95
N PRO A 588 -14.78 -13.60 -16.41
CA PRO A 588 -14.47 -13.50 -14.99
C PRO A 588 -15.76 -13.39 -14.17
N LEU A 589 -15.72 -13.83 -12.91
CA LEU A 589 -16.86 -13.87 -12.00
C LEU A 589 -17.54 -12.50 -11.89
N TYR A 590 -16.76 -11.42 -11.76
CA TYR A 590 -17.31 -10.07 -11.62
C TYR A 590 -18.07 -9.61 -12.88
N ALA A 591 -17.75 -10.14 -14.07
CA ALA A 591 -18.40 -9.78 -15.33
C ALA A 591 -19.61 -10.68 -15.67
N MET A 592 -19.80 -11.82 -14.99
CA MET A 592 -20.96 -12.70 -15.24
C MET A 592 -22.29 -11.98 -14.95
N PRO A 593 -23.43 -12.42 -15.54
CA PRO A 593 -24.73 -11.85 -15.21
C PRO A 593 -24.97 -11.79 -13.69
N GLY A 594 -25.51 -10.68 -13.18
CA GLY A 594 -25.66 -10.46 -11.74
C GLY A 594 -26.45 -11.58 -11.03
N SER A 595 -27.45 -12.17 -11.70
CA SER A 595 -28.20 -13.31 -11.17
C SER A 595 -27.35 -14.58 -11.01
N VAL A 596 -26.31 -14.75 -11.84
CA VAL A 596 -25.34 -15.86 -11.73
C VAL A 596 -24.42 -15.61 -10.54
N GLN A 597 -23.88 -14.40 -10.43
CA GLN A 597 -23.05 -13.99 -9.29
C GLN A 597 -23.79 -14.13 -7.96
N GLU A 598 -25.07 -13.73 -7.90
CA GLU A 598 -25.96 -13.92 -6.75
C GLU A 598 -26.10 -15.41 -6.37
N MET A 599 -26.38 -16.29 -7.35
CA MET A 599 -26.45 -17.73 -7.10
C MET A 599 -25.13 -18.29 -6.54
N ILE A 600 -23.99 -17.83 -7.06
CA ILE A 600 -22.66 -18.25 -6.59
C ILE A 600 -22.42 -17.75 -5.17
N TYR A 601 -22.75 -16.49 -4.87
CA TYR A 601 -22.61 -15.92 -3.54
C TYR A 601 -23.43 -16.71 -2.52
N HIS A 602 -24.72 -16.97 -2.79
CA HIS A 602 -25.57 -17.76 -1.89
C HIS A 602 -25.05 -19.20 -1.72
N ALA A 603 -24.55 -19.81 -2.80
CA ALA A 603 -23.92 -21.13 -2.73
C ALA A 603 -22.76 -21.15 -1.71
N LEU A 604 -21.93 -20.10 -1.69
CA LEU A 604 -20.76 -19.99 -0.80
C LEU A 604 -21.12 -19.54 0.63
N SER A 605 -22.07 -18.63 0.78
CA SER A 605 -22.38 -17.97 2.05
C SER A 605 -23.35 -18.77 2.90
N ASP A 606 -24.43 -19.28 2.31
CA ASP A 606 -25.57 -19.85 3.05
C ASP A 606 -25.46 -21.36 3.27
N HIS A 607 -24.65 -22.03 2.45
CA HIS A 607 -24.48 -23.47 2.49
C HIS A 607 -23.13 -23.88 3.06
N ARG A 608 -23.07 -25.11 3.59
CA ARG A 608 -21.86 -25.78 4.09
C ARG A 608 -21.90 -27.25 3.65
N GLY A 609 -20.77 -27.94 3.65
CA GLY A 609 -20.79 -29.37 3.40
C GLY A 609 -21.13 -29.74 1.96
N ALA A 610 -21.89 -30.83 1.81
CA ALA A 610 -22.30 -31.34 0.51
C ALA A 610 -23.25 -30.40 -0.24
N ASP A 611 -24.08 -29.62 0.47
CA ASP A 611 -25.07 -28.73 -0.13
C ASP A 611 -24.41 -27.58 -0.89
N GLN A 612 -23.32 -27.01 -0.34
CA GLN A 612 -22.53 -25.96 -0.99
C GLN A 612 -22.02 -26.41 -2.37
N ILE A 613 -21.39 -27.59 -2.40
CA ILE A 613 -20.84 -28.18 -3.64
C ILE A 613 -21.97 -28.46 -4.63
N GLN A 614 -23.08 -29.03 -4.16
CA GLN A 614 -24.21 -29.36 -5.02
C GLN A 614 -24.85 -28.10 -5.64
N THR A 615 -24.94 -27.00 -4.89
CA THR A 615 -25.48 -25.73 -5.41
C THR A 615 -24.55 -25.12 -6.44
N LEU A 616 -23.23 -25.09 -6.22
CA LEU A 616 -22.26 -24.62 -7.23
C LEU A 616 -22.34 -25.45 -8.52
N GLU A 617 -22.40 -26.78 -8.43
CA GLU A 617 -22.58 -27.64 -9.60
C GLU A 617 -23.90 -27.39 -10.33
N GLN A 618 -24.97 -27.01 -9.61
CA GLN A 618 -26.23 -26.62 -10.25
C GLN A 618 -26.07 -25.32 -11.04
N VAL A 619 -25.27 -24.37 -10.57
CA VAL A 619 -24.94 -23.15 -11.34
C VAL A 619 -24.22 -23.53 -12.63
N THR A 620 -23.17 -24.36 -12.57
CA THR A 620 -22.45 -24.86 -13.77
C THR A 620 -23.41 -25.53 -14.77
N ARG A 621 -24.33 -26.39 -14.28
CA ARG A 621 -25.33 -27.04 -15.14
C ARG A 621 -26.31 -26.06 -15.78
N LYS A 622 -26.69 -24.98 -15.08
CA LYS A 622 -27.57 -23.93 -15.62
C LYS A 622 -26.87 -23.13 -16.73
N LEU A 623 -25.58 -22.82 -16.55
CA LEU A 623 -24.76 -22.14 -17.55
C LEU A 623 -24.55 -22.99 -18.81
N LYS A 624 -24.59 -24.33 -18.68
CA LYS A 624 -24.34 -25.30 -19.77
C LYS A 624 -22.95 -25.16 -20.41
N ILE A 625 -22.04 -24.51 -19.71
CA ILE A 625 -20.64 -24.33 -20.07
C ILE A 625 -19.80 -24.43 -18.79
N HIS A 626 -18.60 -24.96 -18.92
CA HIS A 626 -17.59 -24.91 -17.88
C HIS A 626 -16.90 -23.55 -17.92
N ASN A 627 -16.88 -22.86 -16.79
CA ASN A 627 -16.21 -21.59 -16.60
C ASN A 627 -15.06 -21.78 -15.61
N ASN A 628 -13.89 -21.22 -15.91
CA ASN A 628 -12.66 -21.50 -15.17
C ASN A 628 -12.74 -21.04 -13.71
N GLU A 629 -13.22 -19.83 -13.44
CA GLU A 629 -13.33 -19.31 -12.07
C GLU A 629 -14.43 -20.01 -11.26
N LEU A 630 -15.57 -20.34 -11.88
CA LEU A 630 -16.63 -21.12 -11.22
C LEU A 630 -16.18 -22.55 -10.89
N ASP A 631 -15.46 -23.21 -11.81
CA ASP A 631 -14.90 -24.54 -11.59
C ASP A 631 -13.85 -24.51 -10.48
N VAL A 632 -13.00 -23.47 -10.44
CA VAL A 632 -12.05 -23.22 -9.35
C VAL A 632 -12.78 -23.06 -8.01
N LEU A 633 -13.81 -22.21 -7.91
CA LEU A 633 -14.60 -22.06 -6.69
C LEU A 633 -15.24 -23.39 -6.25
N THR A 634 -15.73 -24.18 -7.20
CA THR A 634 -16.31 -25.51 -6.94
C THR A 634 -15.26 -26.49 -6.41
N ALA A 635 -14.04 -26.46 -6.96
CA ALA A 635 -12.93 -27.27 -6.48
C ALA A 635 -12.47 -26.85 -5.08
N MET A 636 -12.37 -25.54 -4.81
CA MET A 636 -12.05 -25.02 -3.49
C MET A 636 -13.11 -25.43 -2.46
N ALA A 637 -14.41 -25.35 -2.80
CA ALA A 637 -15.47 -25.87 -1.94
C ALA A 637 -15.35 -27.39 -1.72
N CYS A 638 -14.95 -28.17 -2.72
CA CYS A 638 -14.64 -29.59 -2.53
C CYS A 638 -13.48 -29.79 -1.52
N ALA A 639 -12.40 -29.03 -1.64
CA ALA A 639 -11.25 -29.12 -0.75
C ALA A 639 -11.58 -28.70 0.69
N GLU A 640 -12.32 -27.61 0.89
CA GLU A 640 -12.82 -27.14 2.20
C GLU A 640 -13.66 -28.21 2.91
N ASN A 641 -14.29 -29.11 2.16
CA ASN A 641 -15.12 -30.21 2.66
C ASN A 641 -14.42 -31.58 2.56
N GLU A 642 -13.08 -31.59 2.54
CA GLU A 642 -12.21 -32.78 2.53
C GLU A 642 -12.41 -33.73 1.33
N LYS A 643 -13.04 -33.26 0.24
CA LYS A 643 -13.21 -34.01 -1.01
C LYS A 643 -12.06 -33.74 -1.97
N TYR A 644 -10.83 -33.96 -1.50
CA TYR A 644 -9.59 -33.61 -2.22
C TYR A 644 -9.49 -34.24 -3.61
N THR A 645 -9.81 -35.52 -3.77
CA THR A 645 -9.77 -36.18 -5.09
C THR A 645 -10.70 -35.53 -6.10
N LYS A 646 -11.90 -35.13 -5.65
CA LYS A 646 -12.85 -34.42 -6.51
C LYS A 646 -12.35 -33.01 -6.85
N ALA A 647 -11.75 -32.32 -5.88
CA ALA A 647 -11.12 -31.03 -6.10
C ALA A 647 -9.99 -31.12 -7.14
N CYS A 648 -9.06 -32.07 -6.99
CA CYS A 648 -7.96 -32.28 -7.95
C CYS A 648 -8.49 -32.57 -9.36
N ASN A 649 -9.49 -33.44 -9.51
CA ASN A 649 -10.05 -33.74 -10.84
C ASN A 649 -10.63 -32.50 -11.54
N ILE A 650 -11.32 -31.63 -10.80
CA ILE A 650 -11.86 -30.38 -11.35
C ILE A 650 -10.72 -29.43 -11.72
N LEU A 651 -9.71 -29.30 -10.84
CA LEU A 651 -8.57 -28.43 -11.10
C LEU A 651 -7.68 -28.95 -12.24
N ASP A 652 -7.54 -30.27 -12.43
CA ASP A 652 -6.84 -30.87 -13.57
C ASP A 652 -7.51 -30.44 -14.89
N ASP A 653 -8.85 -30.51 -14.95
CA ASP A 653 -9.61 -30.06 -16.12
C ASP A 653 -9.46 -28.54 -16.35
N VAL A 654 -9.30 -27.73 -15.30
CA VAL A 654 -9.01 -26.29 -15.41
C VAL A 654 -7.57 -26.06 -15.89
N ALA A 655 -6.58 -26.75 -15.30
CA ALA A 655 -5.17 -26.65 -15.66
C ALA A 655 -4.93 -27.06 -17.11
N ASP A 656 -5.64 -28.08 -17.61
CA ASP A 656 -5.60 -28.51 -19.01
C ASP A 656 -6.12 -27.41 -19.98
N ARG A 657 -7.01 -26.52 -19.51
CA ARG A 657 -7.54 -25.41 -20.31
C ARG A 657 -6.68 -24.14 -20.23
N THR A 658 -6.14 -23.83 -19.05
CA THR A 658 -5.57 -22.51 -18.76
C THR A 658 -4.07 -22.49 -18.57
N GLU A 659 -3.45 -23.63 -18.24
CA GLU A 659 -2.05 -23.73 -17.82
C GLU A 659 -1.69 -22.79 -16.64
N ASP A 660 -2.69 -22.38 -15.83
CA ASP A 660 -2.51 -21.41 -14.74
C ASP A 660 -1.60 -21.97 -13.62
N PRO A 661 -0.47 -21.30 -13.29
CA PRO A 661 0.48 -21.79 -12.29
C PRO A 661 -0.11 -21.92 -10.89
N SER A 662 -1.05 -21.06 -10.51
CA SER A 662 -1.71 -21.13 -9.20
C SER A 662 -2.55 -22.40 -9.10
N VAL A 663 -3.27 -22.75 -10.16
CA VAL A 663 -4.08 -23.98 -10.25
C VAL A 663 -3.18 -25.20 -10.15
N ILE A 664 -2.10 -25.26 -10.93
CA ILE A 664 -1.13 -26.37 -10.92
C ILE A 664 -0.53 -26.54 -9.52
N SER A 665 -0.06 -25.46 -8.90
CA SER A 665 0.53 -25.53 -7.56
C SER A 665 -0.47 -26.01 -6.50
N THR A 666 -1.76 -25.68 -6.67
CA THR A 666 -2.82 -26.11 -5.75
C THR A 666 -3.13 -27.59 -5.91
N ILE A 667 -3.10 -28.13 -7.14
CA ILE A 667 -3.25 -29.57 -7.39
C ILE A 667 -2.17 -30.36 -6.63
N ASP A 668 -0.91 -29.92 -6.70
CA ASP A 668 0.19 -30.58 -5.99
C ASP A 668 -0.06 -30.61 -4.47
N ILE A 669 -0.46 -29.46 -3.90
CA ILE A 669 -0.77 -29.34 -2.47
C ILE A 669 -1.93 -30.27 -2.06
N LEU A 670 -3.03 -30.27 -2.81
CA LEU A 670 -4.22 -31.06 -2.49
C LEU A 670 -3.97 -32.56 -2.70
N SER A 671 -3.14 -32.93 -3.68
CA SER A 671 -2.76 -34.32 -3.93
C SER A 671 -1.95 -34.89 -2.77
N GLU A 672 -0.98 -34.13 -2.24
CA GLU A 672 -0.26 -34.52 -1.02
C GLU A 672 -1.20 -34.70 0.18
N GLN A 673 -2.20 -33.82 0.34
CA GLN A 673 -3.18 -33.94 1.43
C GLN A 673 -4.05 -35.19 1.28
N ALA A 674 -4.48 -35.50 0.06
CA ALA A 674 -5.24 -36.72 -0.23
C ALA A 674 -4.43 -37.98 0.11
N GLU A 675 -3.14 -38.02 -0.26
CA GLU A 675 -2.24 -39.13 0.06
C GLU A 675 -2.06 -39.31 1.57
N ARG A 676 -1.82 -38.23 2.32
CA ARG A 676 -1.66 -38.28 3.79
C ARG A 676 -2.91 -38.82 4.49
N ILE A 677 -4.11 -38.49 4.02
CA ILE A 677 -5.36 -39.01 4.60
C ILE A 677 -5.52 -40.51 4.31
N LEU A 678 -5.18 -40.95 3.10
CA LEU A 678 -5.19 -42.37 2.74
C LEU A 678 -4.19 -43.18 3.57
N GLU A 679 -2.99 -42.63 3.80
CA GLU A 679 -1.96 -43.25 4.64
C GLU A 679 -2.35 -43.30 6.12
N ASN A 680 -2.91 -42.20 6.67
CA ASN A 680 -3.36 -42.16 8.07
C ASN A 680 -4.55 -43.10 8.32
N ASN A 681 -5.49 -43.20 7.37
CA ASN A 681 -6.61 -44.14 7.46
C ASN A 681 -6.16 -45.61 7.30
N ALA A 682 -5.01 -45.87 6.66
CA ALA A 682 -4.42 -47.20 6.59
C ALA A 682 -3.70 -47.61 7.90
N TYR A 683 -3.28 -46.64 8.72
CA TYR A 683 -2.52 -46.86 9.96
C TYR A 683 -3.39 -47.09 11.21
N PHE A 684 -4.58 -46.47 11.28
CA PHE A 684 -5.54 -46.65 12.38
C PHE A 684 -6.66 -47.59 11.95
N GLY A 685 -6.46 -48.90 12.13
CA GLY A 685 -7.43 -49.92 11.76
C GLY A 685 -8.69 -49.99 12.63
N GLU A 686 -9.55 -48.97 12.63
CA GLU A 686 -10.96 -49.08 13.06
C GLU A 686 -11.93 -48.35 12.11
N PRO A 687 -13.09 -48.97 11.77
CA PRO A 687 -14.03 -48.41 10.81
C PRO A 687 -14.97 -47.39 11.46
N PHE A 688 -14.70 -46.10 11.27
CA PHE A 688 -15.75 -45.09 11.39
C PHE A 688 -16.66 -45.15 10.16
N MET A 689 -17.94 -45.50 10.41
CA MET A 689 -19.02 -45.57 9.42
C MET A 689 -19.07 -44.32 8.53
N GLY A 690 -18.99 -44.49 7.20
CA GLY A 690 -19.53 -43.52 6.25
C GLY A 690 -18.81 -43.36 4.91
N ILE A 691 -17.55 -43.76 4.77
CA ILE A 691 -16.84 -43.62 3.49
C ILE A 691 -17.09 -44.89 2.67
N GLN A 692 -18.02 -44.81 1.71
CA GLN A 692 -18.10 -45.80 0.64
C GLN A 692 -16.73 -45.85 -0.06
N LYS A 693 -16.13 -47.03 -0.07
CA LYS A 693 -14.98 -47.36 -0.93
C LYS A 693 -15.44 -47.15 -2.38
N GLU A 694 -15.25 -45.97 -2.95
CA GLU A 694 -15.38 -45.80 -4.39
C GLU A 694 -14.25 -46.60 -5.03
N MET A 695 -14.63 -47.69 -5.68
CA MET A 695 -13.71 -48.49 -6.47
C MET A 695 -13.18 -47.62 -7.62
N PRO A 696 -11.91 -47.76 -8.02
CA PRO A 696 -11.36 -47.01 -9.15
C PRO A 696 -12.28 -47.15 -10.36
N TYR A 697 -12.70 -46.01 -10.90
CA TYR A 697 -13.61 -45.95 -12.04
C TYR A 697 -13.01 -46.72 -13.23
N GLN A 698 -13.65 -47.83 -13.59
CA GLN A 698 -13.31 -48.61 -14.77
C GLN A 698 -14.11 -48.02 -15.94
N ARG A 699 -13.44 -47.31 -16.85
CA ARG A 699 -14.06 -46.71 -18.04
C ARG A 699 -14.84 -47.79 -18.81
N GLU A 700 -16.12 -47.55 -19.07
CA GLU A 700 -16.96 -48.47 -19.87
C GLU A 700 -16.48 -48.59 -21.32
N ALA A 701 -15.72 -47.59 -21.80
CA ALA A 701 -15.10 -47.57 -23.11
C ALA A 701 -13.58 -47.35 -23.03
N PRO A 702 -12.78 -48.01 -23.89
CA PRO A 702 -11.34 -47.79 -23.94
C PRO A 702 -11.00 -46.33 -24.24
N LYS A 703 -9.97 -45.81 -23.59
CA LYS A 703 -9.44 -44.44 -23.83
C LYS A 703 -9.05 -44.31 -25.30
N VAL A 704 -9.73 -43.44 -26.04
CA VAL A 704 -9.39 -43.12 -27.43
C VAL A 704 -8.05 -42.39 -27.42
N GLY A 705 -7.03 -43.02 -27.98
CA GLY A 705 -5.70 -42.44 -28.10
C GLY A 705 -5.67 -41.27 -29.08
N ARG A 706 -4.78 -40.30 -28.86
CA ARG A 706 -4.60 -39.11 -29.72
C ARG A 706 -4.46 -39.44 -31.22
N ASN A 707 -3.91 -40.61 -31.55
CA ASN A 707 -3.68 -41.06 -32.92
C ASN A 707 -4.74 -42.06 -33.44
N ASP A 708 -5.72 -42.45 -32.62
CA ASP A 708 -6.77 -43.40 -32.98
C ASP A 708 -7.81 -42.75 -33.91
N PRO A 709 -8.57 -43.56 -34.68
CA PRO A 709 -9.69 -43.05 -35.45
C PRO A 709 -10.69 -42.32 -34.56
N CYS A 710 -11.12 -41.14 -34.99
CA CYS A 710 -12.04 -40.32 -34.23
C CYS A 710 -13.43 -40.99 -34.14
N PRO A 711 -14.04 -41.10 -32.94
CA PRO A 711 -15.29 -41.83 -32.74
C PRO A 711 -16.50 -41.16 -33.39
N CYS A 712 -16.40 -39.92 -33.86
CA CYS A 712 -17.45 -39.25 -34.63
C CYS A 712 -17.63 -39.77 -36.07
N GLY A 713 -16.83 -40.76 -36.50
CA GLY A 713 -16.94 -41.37 -37.83
C GLY A 713 -16.30 -40.55 -38.97
N SER A 714 -15.55 -39.50 -38.66
CA SER A 714 -14.94 -38.60 -39.66
C SER A 714 -13.79 -39.22 -40.47
N GLY A 715 -13.32 -40.41 -40.10
CA GLY A 715 -12.16 -41.08 -40.72
C GLY A 715 -10.80 -40.42 -40.39
N LYS A 716 -10.77 -39.33 -39.61
CA LYS A 716 -9.55 -38.63 -39.19
C LYS A 716 -9.06 -39.14 -37.84
N LYS A 717 -7.77 -38.94 -37.53
CA LYS A 717 -7.22 -39.18 -36.18
C LYS A 717 -7.87 -38.23 -35.16
N TYR A 718 -8.11 -38.70 -33.93
CA TYR A 718 -8.77 -37.93 -32.86
C TYR A 718 -8.21 -36.51 -32.70
N LYS A 719 -6.87 -36.36 -32.64
CA LYS A 719 -6.16 -35.06 -32.54
C LYS A 719 -6.37 -34.09 -33.70
N LYS A 720 -6.94 -34.54 -34.81
CA LYS A 720 -7.21 -33.72 -36.01
C LYS A 720 -8.71 -33.53 -36.24
N CYS A 721 -9.55 -33.94 -35.29
CA CYS A 721 -11.01 -33.86 -35.39
C CYS A 721 -11.61 -33.40 -34.05
N CYS A 722 -12.14 -34.31 -33.22
CA CYS A 722 -12.80 -33.95 -31.96
C CYS A 722 -11.83 -33.67 -30.80
N GLY A 723 -10.55 -33.98 -30.94
CA GLY A 723 -9.49 -33.61 -29.98
C GLY A 723 -8.71 -32.38 -30.44
N LYS A 724 -9.41 -31.39 -31.01
CA LYS A 724 -8.90 -30.08 -31.40
C LYS A 724 -9.59 -29.00 -30.60
#